data_AF-A0A969Z292-F1
#
_entry.id   AF-A0A969Z292-F1
#
_cell.length_a   1.000
_cell.length_b   1.000
_cell.length_c   1.000
_cell.angle_alpha   90.00
_cell.angle_beta   90.00
_cell.angle_gamma   90.00
#
_symmetry.space_group_name_H-M   'P 1'
#
loop_
_entity.id
_entity.type
_entity.pdbx_description
1 polymer ?
#
loop_
_entity_poly.entity_id
_entity_poly.type
_entity_poly.pdbx_seq_one_letter_code
_entity_poly.pdbx_strand_id
1 'polypeptide(L)'
;MNKIYSQPSTCKCGSGKLYADCCGYTEECRVILFPWSKKNQYHSLIDMALNDLVNYVKAYFYKYEDAAKIKFLSYANTQEIGNEFNTVFWHWYVLNYRCYEDVSPIIDFYLAEKSEYLEEKYLQVFDSLKNSYLSLYKVKWVKNNTVALQDIWLGHEYIVERSFGSITRLVTEDSLILARLVIIENATLIAGRSVIIPNDQAFYLLEELETIRLNGQIEDRQFFIKEYGEALSSLVIDLINGIKKNRIKAKTLLINKLGQRLLLKQLLAHNFSVIERNKSWLKLNYLRYLGAFNRVYFLNSSVVIIGESIEHIDEMLSYVDLTKFKGDYSYVDGFSFNNEDEAEEVLLEITHDKNLDEWLTSSHPELDNLTPLQAVADVKGRVLLDTLLNKLDLLELRAKSRNEYYISTNVIRTRLRLDKNKLNRELFHPNAIAIKVKKHRLNQELSSFVTAYNWHSEEYRQVGVRAFDWLFIDEPDKLAWMLYMWNEYSSIYHPKVSLPRAVIAALEHIYLELNGEKVKFSVSSKKYGVSSSIISKNTQLFLRHFNEYPLDFNMNIVKYPYWRDFNDYEKIKAYEEVWQHLFLFTYASANNCEQSSNASEESFYAVKNDGQKFWTKEIEKTFNDFYKYYNMLDFQNDNKHTIANLFWENQAKRFPPYLKTAAFNIMMSYVGVYRIYPEGVNRLLFEDYFTGNTYKVYGNFGVEVHENIIPGMLGLTRLLPLGDKLWVNEPMFIVLPDLIELFEKNLQILLEDLHPFDPTDFIYLKKRGEMIIRAHILSMQELEQNAVNLMNQPLQIDWYRAGIINYPLVVSLLKQNRKFNIITENPRMTSFVWTNYNVSQFYQWGYVLVTNEEIIITTPPGKDLDKFIKDIRTALKNEDIVVAFRPLETSFYKLQKIQQRLVQDLAEYFNNNPNLSLALLRQDELPDEELEWQQGIFLLKLGFLLMDYIESIKETNN
;
A
#
# COMPACT_ATOMS: atom_id res chain seq x y z
N MET A 1 -17.36 26.49 69.65
CA MET A 1 -18.10 25.77 70.73
C MET A 1 -19.59 25.96 70.51
N ASN A 2 -20.30 24.93 70.05
CA ASN A 2 -21.68 24.63 70.44
C ASN A 2 -22.01 23.21 69.95
N LYS A 3 -22.46 22.39 70.91
CA LYS A 3 -22.81 20.97 70.76
C LYS A 3 -24.12 20.84 69.97
N ILE A 4 -24.16 19.94 69.00
CA ILE A 4 -25.42 19.33 68.55
C ILE A 4 -25.47 17.94 69.17
N TYR A 5 -26.41 17.74 70.10
CA TYR A 5 -26.75 16.43 70.66
C TYR A 5 -27.58 15.67 69.64
N SER A 6 -27.06 14.57 69.08
CA SER A 6 -27.86 13.59 68.34
C SER A 6 -28.39 12.53 69.32
N GLN A 7 -29.71 12.37 69.39
CA GLN A 7 -30.35 11.29 70.14
C GLN A 7 -29.84 9.92 69.65
N PRO A 8 -29.63 8.95 70.55
CA PRO A 8 -29.06 7.67 70.16
C PRO A 8 -30.16 6.82 69.48
N SER A 9 -29.99 6.57 68.18
CA SER A 9 -30.87 5.73 67.40
C SER A 9 -30.71 4.26 67.83
N THR A 10 -31.83 3.59 68.10
CA THR A 10 -31.86 2.15 68.36
C THR A 10 -31.51 1.38 67.08
N CYS A 11 -30.78 0.25 67.19
CA CYS A 11 -30.36 -0.53 66.02
C CYS A 11 -31.57 -1.08 65.25
N LYS A 12 -31.52 -1.01 63.92
CA LYS A 12 -32.62 -1.43 63.02
C LYS A 12 -32.79 -2.95 62.87
N CYS A 13 -31.98 -3.77 63.55
CA CYS A 13 -32.11 -5.23 63.51
C CYS A 13 -33.30 -5.78 64.31
N GLY A 14 -34.06 -4.90 64.98
CA GLY A 14 -35.25 -5.28 65.76
C GLY A 14 -34.99 -5.59 67.23
N SER A 15 -33.77 -5.40 67.75
CA SER A 15 -33.41 -5.75 69.14
C SER A 15 -33.77 -4.69 70.20
N GLY A 16 -34.14 -3.47 69.79
CA GLY A 16 -34.49 -2.37 70.69
C GLY A 16 -33.32 -1.72 71.47
N LYS A 17 -32.07 -2.18 71.28
CA LYS A 17 -30.86 -1.61 71.93
C LYS A 17 -30.26 -0.45 71.12
N LEU A 18 -29.46 0.41 71.76
CA LEU A 18 -28.75 1.52 71.08
C LEU A 18 -27.75 0.98 70.04
N TYR A 19 -27.55 1.71 68.93
CA TYR A 19 -26.76 1.27 67.78
C TYR A 19 -25.34 0.77 68.14
N ALA A 20 -24.68 1.44 69.09
CA ALA A 20 -23.32 1.09 69.54
C ALA A 20 -23.24 -0.26 70.27
N ASP A 21 -24.34 -0.70 70.92
CA ASP A 21 -24.35 -1.86 71.83
C ASP A 21 -25.02 -3.10 71.22
N CYS A 22 -25.28 -3.10 69.90
CA CYS A 22 -26.02 -4.18 69.26
C CYS A 22 -25.33 -4.78 68.04
N CYS A 23 -25.48 -4.13 66.88
CA CYS A 23 -25.06 -4.66 65.58
C CYS A 23 -23.83 -3.95 65.03
N GLY A 24 -23.22 -3.06 65.84
CA GLY A 24 -22.20 -2.12 65.43
C GLY A 24 -21.23 -2.78 64.47
N TYR A 25 -21.42 -2.50 63.18
CA TYR A 25 -20.69 -3.14 62.11
C TYR A 25 -19.26 -2.61 62.23
N THR A 26 -18.38 -3.41 62.82
CA THR A 26 -16.96 -3.30 62.57
C THR A 26 -16.75 -3.73 61.12
N GLU A 27 -16.89 -2.79 60.19
CA GLU A 27 -16.20 -2.95 58.91
C GLU A 27 -14.74 -3.20 59.27
N GLU A 28 -14.27 -4.43 59.04
CA GLU A 28 -12.87 -4.76 59.12
C GLU A 28 -12.12 -3.75 58.25
N CYS A 29 -11.46 -2.78 58.87
CA CYS A 29 -10.44 -2.01 58.20
C CYS A 29 -9.39 -3.01 57.71
N ARG A 30 -9.47 -3.41 56.43
CA ARG A 30 -8.32 -3.97 55.74
C ARG A 30 -7.29 -2.85 55.65
N VAL A 31 -6.42 -2.79 56.65
CA VAL A 31 -5.20 -2.00 56.58
C VAL A 31 -4.37 -2.64 55.47
N ILE A 32 -4.39 -2.03 54.28
CA ILE A 32 -3.48 -2.39 53.19
C ILE A 32 -2.10 -1.86 53.60
N LEU A 33 -1.34 -2.68 54.32
CA LEU A 33 0.06 -2.45 54.62
C LEU A 33 0.87 -2.66 53.35
N PHE A 34 1.38 -1.58 52.77
CA PHE A 34 2.42 -1.65 51.75
C PHE A 34 3.78 -1.69 52.45
N PRO A 35 4.55 -2.79 52.38
CA PRO A 35 5.91 -2.81 52.93
C PRO A 35 6.80 -1.88 52.08
N TRP A 36 7.10 -0.69 52.60
CA TRP A 36 7.90 0.34 51.93
C TRP A 36 9.27 -0.15 51.40
N SER A 37 9.89 -1.14 52.06
CA SER A 37 11.24 -1.63 51.71
C SER A 37 11.28 -2.55 50.48
N LYS A 38 10.24 -3.34 50.20
CA LYS A 38 10.17 -4.21 49.00
C LYS A 38 9.69 -3.47 47.74
N LYS A 39 8.93 -2.37 47.90
CA LYS A 39 8.29 -1.64 46.80
C LYS A 39 9.22 -0.76 45.95
N ASN A 40 10.08 0.04 46.60
CA ASN A 40 11.07 0.85 45.87
C ASN A 40 12.04 -0.04 45.08
N GLN A 41 12.28 -1.27 45.57
CA GLN A 41 13.05 -2.27 44.85
C GLN A 41 12.33 -2.70 43.56
N TYR A 42 11.06 -3.11 43.60
CA TYR A 42 10.35 -3.55 42.39
C TYR A 42 10.19 -2.44 41.33
N HIS A 43 9.93 -1.19 41.73
CA HIS A 43 9.86 -0.09 40.75
C HIS A 43 11.20 0.10 40.02
N SER A 44 12.30 0.11 40.78
CA SER A 44 13.65 0.19 40.19
C SER A 44 13.98 -1.03 39.32
N LEU A 45 13.53 -2.23 39.71
CA LEU A 45 13.72 -3.46 38.94
C LEU A 45 12.92 -3.45 37.63
N ILE A 46 11.67 -2.95 37.65
CA ILE A 46 10.85 -2.78 36.44
C ILE A 46 11.53 -1.79 35.48
N ASP A 47 11.99 -0.65 35.98
CA ASP A 47 12.65 0.37 35.14
C ASP A 47 13.98 -0.14 34.57
N MET A 48 14.77 -0.89 35.36
CA MET A 48 15.99 -1.53 34.87
C MET A 48 15.68 -2.61 33.82
N ALA A 49 14.73 -3.50 34.08
CA ALA A 49 14.32 -4.55 33.15
C ALA A 49 13.83 -3.99 31.80
N LEU A 50 13.03 -2.91 31.83
CA LEU A 50 12.57 -2.23 30.61
C LEU A 50 13.73 -1.56 29.87
N ASN A 51 14.66 -0.91 30.58
CA ASN A 51 15.86 -0.35 29.94
C ASN A 51 16.76 -1.43 29.33
N ASP A 52 16.93 -2.58 30.00
CA ASP A 52 17.71 -3.70 29.48
C ASP A 52 17.10 -4.22 28.17
N LEU A 53 15.78 -4.37 28.12
CA LEU A 53 15.07 -4.75 26.89
C LEU A 53 15.20 -3.71 25.78
N VAL A 54 15.09 -2.41 26.10
CA VAL A 54 15.25 -1.34 25.11
C VAL A 54 16.68 -1.32 24.56
N ASN A 55 17.69 -1.51 25.42
CA ASN A 55 19.09 -1.59 25.00
C ASN A 55 19.34 -2.83 24.14
N TYR A 56 18.75 -3.97 24.50
CA TYR A 56 18.80 -5.21 23.73
C TYR A 56 18.22 -5.02 22.32
N VAL A 57 17.04 -4.40 22.22
CA VAL A 57 16.41 -4.10 20.92
C VAL A 57 17.26 -3.16 20.08
N LYS A 58 17.85 -2.12 20.67
CA LYS A 58 18.75 -1.21 19.93
C LYS A 58 20.01 -1.91 19.43
N ALA A 59 20.48 -2.94 20.13
CA ALA A 59 21.66 -3.69 19.72
C ALA A 59 21.36 -4.71 18.60
N TYR A 60 20.24 -5.44 18.70
CA TYR A 60 19.99 -6.62 17.85
C TYR A 60 18.81 -6.46 16.88
N PHE A 61 17.86 -5.55 17.15
CA PHE A 61 16.60 -5.40 16.40
C PHE A 61 16.40 -3.99 15.83
N TYR A 62 17.45 -3.16 15.75
CA TYR A 62 17.35 -1.75 15.31
C TYR A 62 16.68 -1.56 13.94
N LYS A 63 16.83 -2.52 13.01
CA LYS A 63 16.21 -2.48 11.68
C LYS A 63 14.67 -2.54 11.70
N TYR A 64 14.08 -3.02 12.80
CA TYR A 64 12.63 -3.16 12.94
C TYR A 64 11.99 -1.95 13.63
N GLU A 65 12.77 -0.95 14.08
CA GLU A 65 12.24 0.20 14.82
C GLU A 65 11.25 1.00 13.96
N ASP A 66 11.57 1.28 12.70
CA ASP A 66 10.69 2.06 11.81
C ASP A 66 9.41 1.30 11.46
N ALA A 67 9.53 -0.01 11.20
CA ALA A 67 8.36 -0.88 11.01
C ALA A 67 7.48 -0.91 12.27
N ALA A 68 8.08 -0.94 13.46
CA ALA A 68 7.36 -0.88 14.73
C ALA A 68 6.68 0.47 14.94
N LYS A 69 7.32 1.60 14.59
CA LYS A 69 6.69 2.94 14.65
C LYS A 69 5.48 3.03 13.72
N ILE A 70 5.62 2.55 12.48
CA ILE A 70 4.51 2.50 11.51
C ILE A 70 3.36 1.66 12.08
N LYS A 71 3.65 0.48 12.63
CA LYS A 71 2.62 -0.37 13.26
C LYS A 71 1.99 0.30 14.48
N PHE A 72 2.79 0.94 15.34
CA PHE A 72 2.30 1.64 16.53
C PHE A 72 1.33 2.79 16.20
N LEU A 73 1.51 3.42 15.03
CA LEU A 73 0.69 4.50 14.49
C LEU A 73 -0.35 4.02 13.46
N SER A 74 -0.53 2.72 13.27
CA SER A 74 -1.39 2.14 12.23
C SER A 74 -2.85 2.63 12.25
N TYR A 75 -3.31 3.09 13.41
CA TYR A 75 -4.67 3.58 13.61
C TYR A 75 -4.75 5.10 13.85
N ALA A 76 -3.61 5.81 13.83
CA ALA A 76 -3.49 7.24 14.04
C ALA A 76 -3.37 7.99 12.71
N ASN A 77 -3.77 9.27 12.67
CA ASN A 77 -3.60 10.13 11.49
C ASN A 77 -2.25 10.88 11.49
N THR A 78 -1.52 10.87 12.61
CA THR A 78 -0.17 11.41 12.70
C THR A 78 0.87 10.40 12.22
N GLN A 79 1.91 10.89 11.56
CA GLN A 79 3.08 10.09 11.19
C GLN A 79 4.20 10.16 12.25
N GLU A 80 4.04 10.99 13.27
CA GLU A 80 5.03 11.19 14.33
C GLU A 80 4.48 10.82 15.71
N ILE A 81 5.32 10.15 16.51
CA ILE A 81 5.04 9.83 17.90
C ILE A 81 5.47 11.01 18.77
N GLY A 82 4.51 11.66 19.43
CA GLY A 82 4.80 12.77 20.35
C GLY A 82 5.70 12.33 21.52
N ASN A 83 6.46 13.29 22.08
CA ASN A 83 7.39 13.04 23.20
C ASN A 83 6.76 12.37 24.42
N GLU A 84 5.46 12.58 24.64
CA GLU A 84 4.71 11.97 25.74
C GLU A 84 4.39 10.49 25.54
N PHE A 85 4.32 10.04 24.27
CA PHE A 85 4.07 8.64 23.90
C PHE A 85 5.34 7.85 23.59
N ASN A 86 6.50 8.50 23.47
CA ASN A 86 7.75 7.82 23.12
C ASN A 86 8.09 6.68 24.12
N THR A 87 7.93 6.91 25.43
CA THR A 87 8.10 5.86 26.45
C THR A 87 7.06 4.73 26.31
N VAL A 88 5.81 5.09 25.98
CA VAL A 88 4.73 4.11 25.78
C VAL A 88 5.03 3.22 24.57
N PHE A 89 5.51 3.82 23.47
CA PHE A 89 5.97 3.14 22.27
C PHE A 89 7.10 2.16 22.60
N TRP A 90 8.17 2.59 23.26
CA TRP A 90 9.29 1.70 23.59
C TRP A 90 8.85 0.52 24.45
N HIS A 91 7.95 0.74 25.41
CA HIS A 91 7.45 -0.36 26.25
C HIS A 91 6.57 -1.32 25.46
N TRP A 92 5.71 -0.83 24.57
CA TRP A 92 4.95 -1.70 23.67
C TRP A 92 5.86 -2.46 22.69
N TYR A 93 6.88 -1.79 22.14
CA TYR A 93 7.80 -2.38 21.17
C TYR A 93 8.55 -3.56 21.78
N VAL A 94 9.09 -3.41 22.99
CA VAL A 94 9.85 -4.52 23.61
C VAL A 94 8.98 -5.63 24.20
N LEU A 95 7.73 -5.34 24.59
CA LEU A 95 6.86 -6.30 25.28
C LEU A 95 5.84 -6.99 24.37
N ASN A 96 5.38 -6.34 23.30
CA ASN A 96 4.22 -6.77 22.51
C ASN A 96 4.49 -6.88 21.01
N TYR A 97 5.44 -6.14 20.47
CA TYR A 97 5.72 -6.20 19.03
C TYR A 97 6.32 -7.54 18.62
N ARG A 98 5.84 -8.04 17.48
CA ARG A 98 6.32 -9.25 16.81
C ARG A 98 6.84 -8.86 15.44
N CYS A 99 8.05 -9.33 15.11
CA CYS A 99 8.64 -9.06 13.78
C CYS A 99 7.87 -9.75 12.65
N TYR A 100 7.20 -10.87 12.94
CA TYR A 100 6.30 -11.61 12.05
C TYR A 100 5.13 -12.18 12.86
N GLU A 101 3.98 -12.46 12.23
CA GLU A 101 2.75 -12.89 12.93
C GLU A 101 2.96 -14.17 13.76
N ASP A 102 3.69 -15.15 13.22
CA ASP A 102 3.94 -16.44 13.87
C ASP A 102 5.11 -16.43 14.88
N VAL A 103 5.72 -15.27 15.12
CA VAL A 103 6.94 -15.15 15.93
C VAL A 103 6.64 -14.54 17.30
N SER A 104 7.34 -14.99 18.34
CA SER A 104 7.17 -14.51 19.72
C SER A 104 7.59 -13.03 19.87
N PRO A 105 7.06 -12.27 20.85
CA PRO A 105 7.47 -10.89 21.09
C PRO A 105 8.94 -10.78 21.54
N ILE A 106 9.52 -9.58 21.45
CA ILE A 106 10.97 -9.38 21.70
C ILE A 106 11.40 -9.82 23.11
N ILE A 107 10.58 -9.59 24.13
CA ILE A 107 10.83 -10.07 25.50
C ILE A 107 11.12 -11.59 25.56
N ASP A 108 10.51 -12.39 24.70
CA ASP A 108 10.71 -13.85 24.70
C ASP A 108 12.08 -14.24 24.15
N PHE A 109 12.60 -13.51 23.15
CA PHE A 109 13.98 -13.69 22.70
C PHE A 109 14.98 -13.31 23.79
N TYR A 110 14.75 -12.18 24.46
CA TYR A 110 15.61 -11.76 25.57
C TYR A 110 15.65 -12.80 26.69
N LEU A 111 14.48 -13.34 27.08
CA LEU A 111 14.40 -14.39 28.10
C LEU A 111 15.01 -15.71 27.64
N ALA A 112 14.84 -16.10 26.38
CA ALA A 112 15.46 -17.31 25.84
C ALA A 112 17.00 -17.24 25.89
N GLU A 113 17.60 -16.08 25.64
CA GLU A 113 19.05 -15.90 25.67
C GLU A 113 19.63 -15.64 27.08
N LYS A 114 18.91 -14.90 27.93
CA LYS A 114 19.46 -14.38 29.19
C LYS A 114 18.94 -15.07 30.44
N SER A 115 17.89 -15.89 30.36
CA SER A 115 17.25 -16.47 31.55
C SER A 115 18.20 -17.23 32.48
N GLU A 116 19.20 -17.93 31.95
CA GLU A 116 20.20 -18.66 32.74
C GLU A 116 21.11 -17.76 33.59
N TYR A 117 21.23 -16.48 33.22
CA TYR A 117 22.10 -15.49 33.87
C TYR A 117 21.33 -14.51 34.77
N LEU A 118 20.00 -14.56 34.78
CA LEU A 118 19.16 -13.65 35.53
C LEU A 118 18.84 -14.20 36.92
N GLU A 119 18.87 -13.32 37.92
CA GLU A 119 18.40 -13.68 39.27
C GLU A 119 16.90 -13.99 39.26
N GLU A 120 16.46 -14.88 40.15
CA GLU A 120 15.06 -15.32 40.26
C GLU A 120 14.06 -14.16 40.40
N LYS A 121 14.44 -13.12 41.15
CA LYS A 121 13.61 -11.90 41.29
C LYS A 121 13.44 -11.13 39.98
N TYR A 122 14.45 -11.17 39.12
CA TYR A 122 14.43 -10.50 37.82
C TYR A 122 13.59 -11.29 36.82
N LEU A 123 13.65 -12.63 36.87
CA LEU A 123 12.76 -13.51 36.10
C LEU A 123 11.29 -13.28 36.44
N GLN A 124 10.96 -13.13 37.74
CA GLN A 124 9.59 -12.80 38.17
C GLN A 124 9.12 -11.45 37.58
N VAL A 125 9.98 -10.43 37.57
CA VAL A 125 9.65 -9.12 36.99
C VAL A 125 9.40 -9.23 35.50
N PHE A 126 10.23 -9.97 34.76
CA PHE A 126 10.03 -10.17 33.32
C PHE A 126 8.75 -10.96 33.01
N ASP A 127 8.43 -12.00 33.77
CA ASP A 127 7.17 -12.75 33.59
C ASP A 127 5.95 -11.86 33.86
N SER A 128 6.00 -11.04 34.93
CA SER A 128 4.96 -10.04 35.21
C SER A 128 4.86 -8.98 34.10
N LEU A 129 5.97 -8.54 33.51
CA LEU A 129 5.99 -7.61 32.39
C LEU A 129 5.41 -8.24 31.11
N LYS A 130 5.78 -9.48 30.79
CA LYS A 130 5.25 -10.26 29.67
C LYS A 130 3.74 -10.45 29.74
N ASN A 131 3.21 -10.59 30.95
CA ASN A 131 1.78 -10.78 31.18
C ASN A 131 0.99 -9.47 31.38
N SER A 132 1.68 -8.32 31.38
CA SER A 132 1.06 -7.00 31.48
C SER A 132 0.55 -6.50 30.13
N TYR A 133 -0.38 -5.54 30.16
CA TYR A 133 -0.94 -4.90 28.97
C TYR A 133 -1.22 -3.42 29.24
N LEU A 134 -1.35 -2.64 28.17
CA LEU A 134 -1.78 -1.24 28.20
C LEU A 134 -3.31 -1.20 28.23
N SER A 135 -3.90 -0.48 29.19
CA SER A 135 -5.35 -0.35 29.28
C SER A 135 -5.77 1.04 29.78
N LEU A 136 -7.08 1.29 29.71
CA LEU A 136 -7.73 2.49 30.20
C LEU A 136 -8.29 2.24 31.60
N TYR A 137 -7.86 3.08 32.55
CA TYR A 137 -8.25 2.98 33.94
C TYR A 137 -8.98 4.23 34.40
N LYS A 138 -10.20 4.03 34.91
CA LYS A 138 -10.95 5.08 35.57
C LYS A 138 -10.62 5.12 37.06
N VAL A 139 -10.29 6.30 37.56
CA VAL A 139 -10.01 6.51 38.99
C VAL A 139 -11.32 6.52 39.79
N LYS A 140 -11.51 5.53 40.67
CA LYS A 140 -12.69 5.41 41.52
C LYS A 140 -12.63 6.32 42.74
N TRP A 141 -11.48 6.32 43.41
CA TRP A 141 -11.24 7.13 44.59
C TRP A 141 -9.74 7.34 44.79
N VAL A 142 -9.38 8.44 45.46
CA VAL A 142 -8.02 8.76 45.87
C VAL A 142 -7.99 8.96 47.39
N LYS A 143 -7.25 8.11 48.12
CA LYS A 143 -7.13 8.20 49.59
C LYS A 143 -5.66 8.18 49.99
N ASN A 144 -5.18 9.23 50.64
CA ASN A 144 -3.77 9.37 51.04
C ASN A 144 -2.83 9.16 49.82
N ASN A 145 -1.96 8.16 49.90
CA ASN A 145 -1.03 7.74 48.85
C ASN A 145 -1.53 6.54 48.02
N THR A 146 -2.84 6.23 48.06
CA THR A 146 -3.41 5.11 47.30
C THR A 146 -4.52 5.57 46.36
N VAL A 147 -4.61 4.89 45.23
CA VAL A 147 -5.60 5.14 44.18
C VAL A 147 -6.24 3.82 43.79
N ALA A 148 -7.57 3.78 43.79
CA ALA A 148 -8.30 2.67 43.17
C ALA A 148 -8.58 2.99 41.70
N LEU A 149 -8.19 2.04 40.86
CA LEU A 149 -8.35 2.06 39.42
C LEU A 149 -9.34 0.98 39.01
N GLN A 150 -10.29 1.32 38.15
CA GLN A 150 -11.13 0.35 37.45
C GLN A 150 -10.72 0.31 35.98
N ASP A 151 -10.32 -0.85 35.49
CA ASP A 151 -10.16 -1.09 34.06
C ASP A 151 -11.54 -0.99 33.39
N ILE A 152 -11.71 -0.04 32.47
CA ILE A 152 -13.01 0.18 31.82
C ILE A 152 -13.29 -0.81 30.69
N TRP A 153 -12.28 -1.55 30.23
CA TRP A 153 -12.38 -2.57 29.18
C TRP A 153 -12.75 -3.94 29.76
N LEU A 154 -12.01 -4.38 30.79
CA LEU A 154 -12.18 -5.70 31.43
C LEU A 154 -13.03 -5.66 32.71
N GLY A 155 -13.23 -4.48 33.29
CA GLY A 155 -14.00 -4.29 34.52
C GLY A 155 -13.24 -4.62 35.81
N HIS A 156 -11.97 -5.05 35.73
CA HIS A 156 -11.14 -5.37 36.89
C HIS A 156 -10.79 -4.14 37.73
N GLU A 157 -10.70 -4.33 39.05
CA GLU A 157 -10.33 -3.27 39.99
C GLU A 157 -8.95 -3.53 40.60
N TYR A 158 -8.14 -2.47 40.66
CA TYR A 158 -6.78 -2.49 41.16
C TYR A 158 -6.56 -1.38 42.19
N ILE A 159 -5.70 -1.64 43.16
CA ILE A 159 -5.26 -0.63 44.12
C ILE A 159 -3.77 -0.40 43.91
N VAL A 160 -3.43 0.83 43.54
CA VAL A 160 -2.05 1.25 43.27
C VAL A 160 -1.63 2.39 44.18
N GLU A 161 -0.33 2.62 44.26
CA GLU A 161 0.20 3.81 44.89
C GLU A 161 -0.02 5.04 44.01
N ARG A 162 -0.21 6.20 44.64
CA ARG A 162 -0.37 7.48 43.95
C ARG A 162 0.97 7.97 43.40
N SER A 163 1.49 7.27 42.40
CA SER A 163 2.75 7.56 41.71
C SER A 163 2.55 7.40 40.21
N PHE A 164 2.14 8.48 39.55
CA PHE A 164 1.90 8.55 38.10
C PHE A 164 2.93 9.49 37.42
N GLY A 165 4.12 9.64 38.01
CA GLY A 165 5.15 10.56 37.51
C GLY A 165 4.69 12.03 37.50
N SER A 166 4.93 12.74 36.40
CA SER A 166 4.63 14.17 36.26
C SER A 166 3.15 14.52 36.39
N ILE A 167 2.25 13.56 36.14
CA ILE A 167 0.79 13.79 36.19
C ILE A 167 0.17 13.46 37.54
N THR A 168 0.94 12.98 38.54
CA THR A 168 0.44 12.55 39.86
C THR A 168 -0.44 13.60 40.55
N ARG A 169 -0.12 14.88 40.36
CA ARG A 169 -0.86 16.02 40.93
C ARG A 169 -2.19 16.30 40.21
N LEU A 170 -2.30 15.89 38.95
CA LEU A 170 -3.45 16.11 38.08
C LEU A 170 -4.49 14.99 38.20
N VAL A 171 -4.10 13.83 38.72
CA VAL A 171 -4.99 12.69 38.94
C VAL A 171 -5.99 12.99 40.06
N THR A 172 -7.27 13.01 39.71
CA THR A 172 -8.43 13.16 40.61
C THR A 172 -9.38 11.97 40.47
N GLU A 173 -10.39 11.91 41.34
CA GLU A 173 -11.53 11.01 41.12
C GLU A 173 -12.16 11.26 39.74
N ASP A 174 -12.67 10.21 39.11
CA ASP A 174 -13.17 10.17 37.73
C ASP A 174 -12.15 10.47 36.62
N SER A 175 -10.87 10.68 36.92
CA SER A 175 -9.84 10.78 35.88
C SER A 175 -9.74 9.47 35.08
N LEU A 176 -9.58 9.59 33.75
CA LEU A 176 -9.29 8.45 32.87
C LEU A 176 -7.79 8.44 32.56
N ILE A 177 -7.15 7.28 32.74
CA ILE A 177 -5.69 7.16 32.65
C ILE A 177 -5.34 5.99 31.73
N LEU A 178 -4.52 6.24 30.71
CA LEU A 178 -3.81 5.19 29.98
C LEU A 178 -2.55 4.81 30.77
N ALA A 179 -2.48 3.55 31.18
CA ALA A 179 -1.33 3.03 31.92
C ALA A 179 -1.11 1.55 31.61
N ARG A 180 0.08 1.05 31.99
CA ARG A 180 0.37 -0.38 32.05
C ARG A 180 0.50 -0.78 33.51
N LEU A 181 -0.33 -1.70 33.97
CA LEU A 181 -0.24 -2.24 35.32
C LEU A 181 0.54 -3.56 35.30
N VAL A 182 1.49 -3.69 36.22
CA VAL A 182 2.31 -4.88 36.43
C VAL A 182 2.01 -5.44 37.81
N ILE A 183 1.68 -6.73 37.87
CA ILE A 183 1.34 -7.41 39.12
C ILE A 183 2.48 -8.36 39.46
N ILE A 184 3.17 -8.08 40.57
CA ILE A 184 4.24 -8.92 41.11
C ILE A 184 3.80 -9.37 42.49
N GLU A 185 3.63 -10.69 42.66
CA GLU A 185 3.04 -11.29 43.86
C GLU A 185 1.68 -10.63 44.20
N ASN A 186 1.60 -9.91 45.33
CA ASN A 186 0.40 -9.22 45.80
C ASN A 186 0.47 -7.69 45.61
N ALA A 187 1.45 -7.19 44.85
CA ALA A 187 1.65 -5.77 44.61
C ALA A 187 1.33 -5.40 43.16
N THR A 188 0.43 -4.44 42.97
CA THR A 188 0.16 -3.82 41.66
C THR A 188 0.92 -2.51 41.53
N LEU A 189 1.73 -2.40 40.48
CA LEU A 189 2.59 -1.26 40.19
C LEU A 189 2.27 -0.73 38.79
N ILE A 190 2.53 0.56 38.57
CA ILE A 190 2.43 1.17 37.25
C ILE A 190 3.81 1.06 36.59
N ALA A 191 3.86 0.54 35.37
CA ALA A 191 5.09 0.49 34.59
C ALA A 191 5.13 1.63 33.56
N GLY A 192 6.20 2.41 33.59
CA GLY A 192 6.44 3.47 32.62
C GLY A 192 5.58 4.72 32.82
N ARG A 193 5.35 5.42 31.70
CA ARG A 193 4.65 6.71 31.70
C ARG A 193 3.14 6.52 31.57
N SER A 194 2.39 7.23 32.41
CA SER A 194 0.93 7.29 32.35
C SER A 194 0.45 8.56 31.64
N VAL A 195 -0.67 8.47 30.94
CA VAL A 195 -1.27 9.59 30.19
C VAL A 195 -2.71 9.83 30.68
N ILE A 196 -3.06 11.07 31.00
CA ILE A 196 -4.43 11.45 31.38
C ILE A 196 -5.24 11.73 30.11
N ILE A 197 -6.46 11.22 30.08
CA ILE A 197 -7.41 11.37 28.98
C ILE A 197 -8.66 12.07 29.53
N PRO A 198 -9.30 12.98 28.77
CA PRO A 198 -10.60 13.52 29.13
C PRO A 198 -11.65 12.41 29.31
N ASN A 199 -12.32 12.38 30.47
CA ASN A 199 -13.24 11.30 30.87
C ASN A 199 -14.49 11.20 29.96
N ASP A 200 -14.89 12.31 29.33
CA ASP A 200 -15.96 12.34 28.32
C ASP A 200 -15.63 11.53 27.05
N GLN A 201 -14.37 11.15 26.84
CA GLN A 201 -13.95 10.32 25.71
C GLN A 201 -13.96 8.81 26.01
N ALA A 202 -14.28 8.39 27.24
CA ALA A 202 -14.29 6.98 27.61
C ALA A 202 -15.19 6.13 26.70
N PHE A 203 -16.41 6.60 26.42
CA PHE A 203 -17.35 5.89 25.56
C PHE A 203 -16.85 5.76 24.13
N TYR A 204 -16.32 6.84 23.56
CA TYR A 204 -15.76 6.84 22.21
C TYR A 204 -14.59 5.85 22.07
N LEU A 205 -13.66 5.83 23.04
CA LEU A 205 -12.54 4.91 23.02
C LEU A 205 -12.97 3.45 23.11
N LEU A 206 -13.93 3.14 23.99
CA LEU A 206 -14.48 1.80 24.13
C LEU A 206 -15.19 1.35 22.85
N GLU A 207 -16.01 2.22 22.25
CA GLU A 207 -16.73 1.92 21.01
C GLU A 207 -15.78 1.69 19.82
N GLU A 208 -14.75 2.52 19.68
CA GLU A 208 -13.75 2.38 18.62
C GLU A 208 -12.89 1.12 18.78
N LEU A 209 -12.45 0.81 20.01
CA LEU A 209 -11.71 -0.42 20.28
C LEU A 209 -12.54 -1.66 20.00
N GLU A 210 -13.81 -1.66 20.42
CA GLU A 210 -14.71 -2.80 20.16
C GLU A 210 -14.94 -2.98 18.66
N THR A 211 -15.01 -1.88 17.90
CA THR A 211 -15.12 -1.93 16.43
C THR A 211 -13.88 -2.53 15.79
N ILE A 212 -12.67 -2.13 16.23
CA ILE A 212 -11.42 -2.71 15.73
C ILE A 212 -11.35 -4.20 16.04
N ARG A 213 -11.69 -4.60 17.28
CA ARG A 213 -11.70 -6.00 17.71
C ARG A 213 -12.64 -6.86 16.85
N LEU A 214 -13.87 -6.37 16.64
CA LEU A 214 -14.90 -7.08 15.87
C LEU A 214 -14.51 -7.18 14.39
N ASN A 215 -14.00 -6.10 13.79
CA ASN A 215 -13.52 -6.13 12.40
C ASN A 215 -12.32 -7.06 12.21
N GLY A 216 -11.47 -7.21 13.24
CA GLY A 216 -10.37 -8.18 13.26
C GLY A 216 -10.80 -9.62 13.56
N GLN A 217 -12.10 -9.89 13.78
CA GLN A 217 -12.66 -11.21 14.12
C GLN A 217 -12.06 -11.85 15.39
N ILE A 218 -11.67 -11.03 16.39
CA ILE A 218 -11.02 -11.50 17.62
C ILE A 218 -12.05 -11.64 18.73
N GLU A 219 -12.36 -12.87 19.19
CA GLU A 219 -13.38 -13.07 20.24
C GLU A 219 -12.93 -12.63 21.65
N ASP A 220 -11.69 -12.94 22.04
CA ASP A 220 -11.20 -12.70 23.40
C ASP A 220 -10.73 -11.24 23.60
N ARG A 221 -11.43 -10.52 24.49
CA ARG A 221 -11.13 -9.12 24.86
C ARG A 221 -9.80 -8.95 25.58
N GLN A 222 -9.40 -9.92 26.40
CA GLN A 222 -8.14 -9.86 27.14
C GLN A 222 -6.96 -10.13 26.20
N PHE A 223 -7.11 -11.09 25.30
CA PHE A 223 -6.14 -11.32 24.23
C PHE A 223 -5.99 -10.07 23.34
N PHE A 224 -7.10 -9.46 22.92
CA PHE A 224 -7.09 -8.26 22.08
C PHE A 224 -6.28 -7.12 22.71
N ILE A 225 -6.57 -6.74 23.96
CA ILE A 225 -5.88 -5.62 24.59
C ILE A 225 -4.40 -5.91 24.90
N LYS A 226 -4.03 -7.19 25.02
CA LYS A 226 -2.64 -7.62 25.19
C LYS A 226 -1.86 -7.57 23.88
N GLU A 227 -2.40 -8.10 22.79
CA GLU A 227 -1.66 -8.20 21.52
C GLU A 227 -1.80 -6.93 20.65
N TYR A 228 -2.90 -6.17 20.77
CA TYR A 228 -3.22 -5.01 19.94
C TYR A 228 -3.17 -3.68 20.72
N GLY A 229 -2.22 -3.57 21.66
CA GLY A 229 -2.04 -2.36 22.48
C GLY A 229 -1.73 -1.08 21.68
N GLU A 230 -1.23 -1.21 20.44
CA GLU A 230 -1.04 -0.14 19.48
C GLU A 230 -2.36 0.51 19.05
N ALA A 231 -3.44 -0.27 18.96
CA ALA A 231 -4.73 0.23 18.52
C ALA A 231 -5.30 1.24 19.54
N LEU A 232 -5.21 0.89 20.82
CA LEU A 232 -5.55 1.80 21.92
C LEU A 232 -4.63 3.02 21.93
N SER A 233 -3.32 2.82 21.83
CA SER A 233 -2.34 3.91 21.89
C SER A 233 -2.53 4.92 20.76
N SER A 234 -2.72 4.45 19.53
CA SER A 234 -3.02 5.27 18.34
C SER A 234 -4.29 6.11 18.51
N LEU A 235 -5.38 5.51 19.02
CA LEU A 235 -6.63 6.23 19.25
C LEU A 235 -6.48 7.35 20.29
N VAL A 236 -5.71 7.09 21.35
CA VAL A 236 -5.44 8.08 22.39
C VAL A 236 -4.55 9.20 21.84
N ILE A 237 -3.57 8.90 20.99
CA ILE A 237 -2.72 9.91 20.32
C ILE A 237 -3.59 10.86 19.48
N ASP A 238 -4.48 10.33 18.65
CA ASP A 238 -5.38 11.13 17.83
C ASP A 238 -6.28 12.03 18.69
N LEU A 239 -6.86 11.50 19.77
CA LEU A 239 -7.68 12.29 20.68
C LEU A 239 -6.92 13.45 21.35
N ILE A 240 -5.68 13.22 21.79
CA ILE A 240 -4.86 14.27 22.42
C ILE A 240 -4.50 15.35 21.39
N ASN A 241 -4.32 14.98 20.13
CA ASN A 241 -4.15 15.91 19.01
C ASN A 241 -5.45 16.60 18.57
N GLY A 242 -6.58 16.34 19.23
CA GLY A 242 -7.89 16.90 18.88
C GLY A 242 -8.55 16.26 17.65
N ILE A 243 -8.03 15.13 17.20
CA ILE A 243 -8.56 14.37 16.07
C ILE A 243 -9.56 13.35 16.59
N LYS A 244 -10.84 13.51 16.22
CA LYS A 244 -11.90 12.55 16.53
C LYS A 244 -12.56 12.08 15.25
N LYS A 245 -12.26 10.85 14.82
CA LYS A 245 -12.90 10.21 13.67
C LYS A 245 -13.74 9.03 14.15
N ASN A 246 -15.00 8.98 13.73
CA ASN A 246 -15.83 7.79 13.92
C ASN A 246 -15.57 6.83 12.74
N ARG A 247 -15.11 5.62 13.05
CA ARG A 247 -15.01 4.56 12.03
C ARG A 247 -16.40 4.08 11.66
N ILE A 248 -16.53 3.59 10.43
CA ILE A 248 -17.78 3.00 9.95
C ILE A 248 -18.15 1.84 10.87
N LYS A 249 -19.34 1.90 11.48
CA LYS A 249 -19.89 0.78 12.24
C LYS A 249 -20.72 -0.06 11.29
N ALA A 250 -20.62 -1.38 11.39
CA ALA A 250 -21.35 -2.28 10.54
C ALA A 250 -21.95 -3.44 11.35
N LYS A 251 -23.07 -3.96 10.87
CA LYS A 251 -23.68 -5.18 11.36
C LYS A 251 -24.23 -5.95 10.16
N THR A 252 -23.84 -7.22 10.05
CA THR A 252 -24.21 -8.06 8.92
C THR A 252 -25.28 -9.06 9.34
N LEU A 253 -26.38 -9.09 8.60
CA LEU A 253 -27.45 -10.07 8.75
C LEU A 253 -27.29 -11.15 7.67
N LEU A 254 -26.96 -12.37 8.09
CA LEU A 254 -26.92 -13.54 7.23
C LEU A 254 -28.35 -14.06 7.08
N ILE A 255 -28.89 -14.00 5.85
CA ILE A 255 -30.30 -14.33 5.60
C ILE A 255 -30.51 -14.80 4.16
N ASN A 256 -31.37 -15.81 3.99
CA ASN A 256 -31.68 -16.35 2.68
C ASN A 256 -32.40 -15.33 1.76
N LYS A 257 -32.40 -15.60 0.44
CA LYS A 257 -32.99 -14.71 -0.58
C LYS A 257 -34.48 -14.39 -0.36
N LEU A 258 -35.25 -15.31 0.23
CA LEU A 258 -36.66 -15.07 0.54
C LEU A 258 -36.81 -14.08 1.70
N GLY A 259 -35.97 -14.20 2.73
CA GLY A 259 -35.89 -13.28 3.85
C GLY A 259 -35.40 -11.90 3.41
N GLN A 260 -34.38 -11.82 2.56
CA GLN A 260 -33.95 -10.52 2.01
C GLN A 260 -35.10 -9.75 1.31
N ARG A 261 -35.95 -10.43 0.53
CA ARG A 261 -37.10 -9.79 -0.13
C ARG A 261 -38.14 -9.25 0.85
N LEU A 262 -38.37 -9.96 1.95
CA LEU A 262 -39.28 -9.53 3.02
C LEU A 262 -38.68 -8.36 3.81
N LEU A 263 -37.38 -8.44 4.14
CA LEU A 263 -36.64 -7.36 4.79
C LEU A 263 -36.67 -6.08 3.97
N LEU A 264 -36.39 -6.17 2.66
CA LEU A 264 -36.46 -5.04 1.74
C LEU A 264 -37.84 -4.38 1.75
N LYS A 265 -38.92 -5.18 1.76
CA LYS A 265 -40.29 -4.64 1.86
C LYS A 265 -40.56 -3.93 3.18
N GLN A 266 -40.06 -4.45 4.30
CA GLN A 266 -40.20 -3.81 5.61
C GLN A 266 -39.45 -2.48 5.65
N LEU A 267 -38.18 -2.46 5.22
CA LEU A 267 -37.37 -1.22 5.21
C LEU A 267 -37.98 -0.15 4.30
N LEU A 268 -38.42 -0.51 3.09
CA LEU A 268 -39.06 0.44 2.16
C LEU A 268 -40.42 0.95 2.63
N ALA A 269 -41.09 0.27 3.57
CA ALA A 269 -42.31 0.78 4.21
C ALA A 269 -42.00 1.82 5.30
N HIS A 270 -40.73 1.99 5.67
CA HIS A 270 -40.23 2.95 6.65
C HIS A 270 -39.35 4.02 5.96
N ASN A 271 -38.57 4.78 6.74
CA ASN A 271 -37.75 5.90 6.28
C ASN A 271 -36.52 5.50 5.43
N PHE A 272 -36.63 4.49 4.57
CA PHE A 272 -35.57 4.06 3.67
C PHE A 272 -35.91 4.31 2.21
N SER A 273 -34.92 4.72 1.43
CA SER A 273 -35.05 4.90 -0.03
C SER A 273 -33.96 4.16 -0.77
N VAL A 274 -34.30 3.52 -1.89
CA VAL A 274 -33.31 2.92 -2.80
C VAL A 274 -32.48 4.02 -3.44
N ILE A 275 -31.16 3.93 -3.31
CA ILE A 275 -30.19 4.81 -3.98
C ILE A 275 -29.81 4.22 -5.32
N GLU A 276 -29.43 2.95 -5.32
CA GLU A 276 -28.79 2.30 -6.46
C GLU A 276 -29.07 0.80 -6.47
N ARG A 277 -29.11 0.23 -7.68
CA ARG A 277 -29.22 -1.21 -7.90
C ARG A 277 -28.17 -1.66 -8.90
N ASN A 278 -27.21 -2.45 -8.43
CA ASN A 278 -26.20 -3.12 -9.23
C ASN A 278 -26.55 -4.63 -9.34
N LYS A 279 -25.79 -5.37 -10.16
CA LYS A 279 -25.85 -6.84 -10.23
C LYS A 279 -25.38 -7.48 -8.92
N SER A 280 -24.38 -6.90 -8.25
CA SER A 280 -23.78 -7.42 -7.01
C SER A 280 -24.50 -6.96 -5.74
N TRP A 281 -25.11 -5.76 -5.73
CA TRP A 281 -25.79 -5.21 -4.55
C TRP A 281 -27.03 -4.36 -4.85
N LEU A 282 -27.87 -4.20 -3.82
CA LEU A 282 -28.92 -3.19 -3.76
C LEU A 282 -28.70 -2.28 -2.53
N LYS A 283 -28.67 -0.97 -2.76
CA LYS A 283 -28.24 0.03 -1.77
C LYS A 283 -29.40 0.93 -1.34
N LEU A 284 -29.58 1.08 -0.04
CA LEU A 284 -30.61 1.94 0.56
C LEU A 284 -29.98 3.02 1.46
N ASN A 285 -30.62 4.18 1.50
CA ASN A 285 -30.35 5.27 2.43
C ASN A 285 -31.38 5.28 3.57
N TYR A 286 -30.95 5.61 4.79
CA TYR A 286 -31.86 5.93 5.90
C TYR A 286 -32.08 7.45 6.02
N LEU A 287 -33.32 7.90 5.87
CA LEU A 287 -33.66 9.31 5.65
C LEU A 287 -33.85 10.15 6.93
N ARG A 288 -33.75 9.54 8.13
CA ARG A 288 -34.09 10.23 9.39
C ARG A 288 -33.00 11.22 9.83
N TYR A 289 -31.74 10.89 9.65
CA TYR A 289 -30.60 11.73 10.03
C TYR A 289 -29.99 12.37 8.77
N LEU A 290 -30.44 13.58 8.44
CA LEU A 290 -29.89 14.35 7.33
C LEU A 290 -28.43 14.71 7.64
N GLY A 291 -27.50 14.18 6.83
CA GLY A 291 -26.07 14.42 6.95
C GLY A 291 -25.28 13.34 7.70
N ALA A 292 -25.94 12.29 8.21
CA ALA A 292 -25.26 11.14 8.81
C ALA A 292 -25.17 9.98 7.80
N PHE A 293 -24.01 9.33 7.72
CA PHE A 293 -23.75 8.21 6.83
C PHE A 293 -24.39 6.90 7.35
N ASN A 294 -25.67 6.69 7.03
CA ASN A 294 -26.42 5.48 7.37
C ASN A 294 -26.90 4.77 6.08
N ARG A 295 -26.45 3.53 5.87
CA ARG A 295 -26.67 2.76 4.63
C ARG A 295 -27.05 1.32 4.90
N VAL A 296 -27.80 0.73 3.98
CA VAL A 296 -28.08 -0.72 3.97
C VAL A 296 -27.74 -1.29 2.60
N TYR A 297 -26.89 -2.30 2.57
CA TYR A 297 -26.45 -3.01 1.38
C TYR A 297 -27.00 -4.42 1.40
N PHE A 298 -27.83 -4.75 0.43
CA PHE A 298 -28.30 -6.12 0.19
C PHE A 298 -27.36 -6.80 -0.79
N LEU A 299 -26.69 -7.85 -0.33
CA LEU A 299 -25.79 -8.71 -1.10
C LEU A 299 -26.48 -10.02 -1.49
N ASN A 300 -25.75 -10.95 -2.12
CA ASN A 300 -26.34 -12.20 -2.61
C ASN A 300 -26.85 -13.15 -1.50
N SER A 301 -26.19 -13.16 -0.35
CA SER A 301 -26.47 -14.04 0.80
C SER A 301 -26.59 -13.30 2.14
N SER A 302 -26.24 -12.01 2.18
CA SER A 302 -26.20 -11.23 3.42
C SER A 302 -26.73 -9.82 3.20
N VAL A 303 -26.97 -9.11 4.31
CA VAL A 303 -27.38 -7.71 4.32
C VAL A 303 -26.49 -6.97 5.30
N VAL A 304 -25.71 -6.02 4.81
CA VAL A 304 -24.79 -5.21 5.61
C VAL A 304 -25.49 -3.89 5.96
N ILE A 305 -25.64 -3.61 7.25
CA ILE A 305 -26.23 -2.39 7.78
C ILE A 305 -25.10 -1.55 8.37
N ILE A 306 -25.03 -0.29 7.94
CA ILE A 306 -23.93 0.62 8.26
C ILE A 306 -24.48 1.88 8.89
N GLY A 307 -23.86 2.32 9.98
CA GLY A 307 -24.15 3.59 10.61
C GLY A 307 -22.90 4.27 11.18
N GLU A 308 -23.06 5.55 11.53
CA GLU A 308 -22.01 6.34 12.20
C GLU A 308 -21.83 5.99 13.68
N SER A 309 -22.84 5.40 14.30
CA SER A 309 -22.83 4.90 15.68
C SER A 309 -23.61 3.59 15.77
N ILE A 310 -23.32 2.78 16.79
CA ILE A 310 -24.08 1.54 17.05
C ILE A 310 -25.55 1.85 17.33
N GLU A 311 -25.84 2.96 18.00
CA GLU A 311 -27.22 3.41 18.29
C GLU A 311 -28.04 3.61 17.01
N HIS A 312 -27.44 4.18 15.96
CA HIS A 312 -28.12 4.33 14.66
C HIS A 312 -28.39 2.97 14.00
N ILE A 313 -27.47 2.01 14.14
CA ILE A 313 -27.67 0.65 13.62
C ILE A 313 -28.81 -0.05 14.35
N ASP A 314 -28.82 0.02 15.68
CA ASP A 314 -29.87 -0.59 16.50
C ASP A 314 -31.24 0.04 16.21
N GLU A 315 -31.29 1.34 15.99
CA GLU A 315 -32.51 2.01 15.53
C GLU A 315 -32.97 1.53 14.16
N MET A 316 -32.07 1.41 13.18
CA MET A 316 -32.41 0.87 11.85
C MET A 316 -32.93 -0.57 11.97
N LEU A 317 -32.35 -1.36 12.86
CA LEU A 317 -32.77 -2.74 13.15
C LEU A 317 -34.12 -2.82 13.86
N SER A 318 -34.51 -1.81 14.65
CA SER A 318 -35.82 -1.79 15.31
C SER A 318 -37.02 -1.81 14.35
N TYR A 319 -36.81 -1.41 13.09
CA TYR A 319 -37.81 -1.48 12.03
C TYR A 319 -37.92 -2.87 11.37
N VAL A 320 -37.07 -3.81 11.76
CA VAL A 320 -37.01 -5.16 11.21
C VAL A 320 -37.72 -6.12 12.16
N ASP A 321 -38.83 -6.70 11.71
CA ASP A 321 -39.53 -7.74 12.44
C ASP A 321 -39.04 -9.13 11.98
N LEU A 322 -38.10 -9.67 12.75
CA LEU A 322 -37.46 -10.94 12.44
C LEU A 322 -38.38 -12.16 12.61
N THR A 323 -39.46 -12.02 13.38
CA THR A 323 -40.41 -13.13 13.64
C THR A 323 -41.17 -13.57 12.39
N LYS A 324 -41.18 -12.74 11.34
CA LYS A 324 -41.84 -13.01 10.06
C LYS A 324 -40.99 -13.84 9.09
N PHE A 325 -39.73 -14.13 9.42
CA PHE A 325 -38.85 -14.92 8.55
C PHE A 325 -39.03 -16.42 8.80
N LYS A 326 -39.24 -17.19 7.71
CA LYS A 326 -39.21 -18.65 7.71
C LYS A 326 -37.84 -19.12 7.19
N GLY A 327 -36.89 -19.29 8.09
CA GLY A 327 -35.53 -19.76 7.79
C GLY A 327 -34.53 -19.33 8.86
N ASP A 328 -33.34 -19.93 8.83
CA ASP A 328 -32.24 -19.56 9.73
C ASP A 328 -31.70 -18.18 9.36
N TYR A 329 -31.49 -17.35 10.38
CA TYR A 329 -30.82 -16.06 10.27
C TYR A 329 -29.84 -15.91 11.44
N SER A 330 -28.75 -15.20 11.21
CA SER A 330 -27.81 -14.84 12.27
C SER A 330 -27.30 -13.42 12.05
N TYR A 331 -27.07 -12.72 13.16
CA TYR A 331 -26.34 -11.46 13.14
C TYR A 331 -24.87 -11.72 13.40
N VAL A 332 -24.04 -11.05 12.63
CA VAL A 332 -22.61 -10.91 12.86
C VAL A 332 -22.34 -9.43 13.04
N ASP A 333 -21.78 -9.04 14.18
CA ASP A 333 -21.33 -7.67 14.37
C ASP A 333 -20.08 -7.43 13.49
N GLY A 334 -20.01 -6.27 12.84
CA GLY A 334 -19.00 -5.99 11.81
C GLY A 334 -19.39 -6.48 10.41
N PHE A 335 -18.38 -6.60 9.55
CA PHE A 335 -18.53 -7.04 8.17
C PHE A 335 -18.36 -8.57 8.06
N SER A 336 -19.27 -9.22 7.33
CA SER A 336 -19.18 -10.65 7.01
C SER A 336 -19.50 -10.86 5.53
N PHE A 337 -18.56 -11.46 4.80
CA PHE A 337 -18.67 -11.72 3.36
C PHE A 337 -18.51 -13.21 3.06
N ASN A 338 -18.99 -13.66 1.90
CA ASN A 338 -18.85 -15.07 1.52
C ASN A 338 -17.45 -15.41 0.96
N ASN A 339 -16.80 -14.46 0.28
CA ASN A 339 -15.47 -14.61 -0.32
C ASN A 339 -14.72 -13.27 -0.35
N GLU A 340 -13.41 -13.32 -0.63
CA GLU A 340 -12.52 -12.15 -0.64
C GLU A 340 -12.88 -11.15 -1.75
N ASP A 341 -13.25 -11.62 -2.94
CA ASP A 341 -13.64 -10.76 -4.06
C ASP A 341 -14.87 -9.88 -3.72
N GLU A 342 -15.90 -10.47 -3.10
CA GLU A 342 -17.09 -9.75 -2.63
C GLU A 342 -16.73 -8.78 -1.51
N ALA A 343 -15.81 -9.15 -0.61
CA ALA A 343 -15.34 -8.28 0.45
C ALA A 343 -14.63 -7.04 -0.12
N GLU A 344 -13.71 -7.22 -1.05
CA GLU A 344 -12.97 -6.13 -1.69
C GLU A 344 -13.91 -5.20 -2.45
N GLU A 345 -14.80 -5.74 -3.30
CA GLU A 345 -15.73 -4.94 -4.11
C GLU A 345 -16.68 -4.10 -3.23
N VAL A 346 -17.25 -4.72 -2.18
CA VAL A 346 -18.26 -4.07 -1.33
C VAL A 346 -17.63 -3.07 -0.36
N LEU A 347 -16.49 -3.38 0.26
CA LEU A 347 -15.79 -2.45 1.16
C LEU A 347 -15.28 -1.22 0.40
N LEU A 348 -14.80 -1.41 -0.83
CA LEU A 348 -14.38 -0.33 -1.71
C LEU A 348 -15.58 0.60 -2.01
N GLU A 349 -16.73 0.04 -2.39
CA GLU A 349 -17.96 0.82 -2.62
C GLU A 349 -18.45 1.55 -1.35
N ILE A 350 -18.41 0.93 -0.17
CA ILE A 350 -18.80 1.57 1.09
C ILE A 350 -17.89 2.78 1.38
N THR A 351 -16.59 2.60 1.19
CA THR A 351 -15.59 3.64 1.40
C THR A 351 -15.82 4.81 0.44
N HIS A 352 -16.11 4.51 -0.82
CA HIS A 352 -16.43 5.53 -1.82
C HIS A 352 -17.71 6.30 -1.52
N ASP A 353 -18.75 5.59 -1.08
CA ASP A 353 -20.01 6.23 -0.73
C ASP A 353 -19.83 7.19 0.44
N LYS A 354 -19.06 6.79 1.45
CA LYS A 354 -18.73 7.66 2.60
C LYS A 354 -17.95 8.90 2.14
N ASN A 355 -16.89 8.71 1.36
CA ASN A 355 -16.09 9.83 0.87
C ASN A 355 -16.91 10.81 0.02
N LEU A 356 -17.85 10.31 -0.78
CA LEU A 356 -18.77 11.14 -1.55
C LEU A 356 -19.74 11.91 -0.64
N ASP A 357 -20.28 11.28 0.40
CA ASP A 357 -21.19 11.92 1.37
C ASP A 357 -20.46 13.02 2.16
N GLU A 358 -19.23 12.74 2.60
CA GLU A 358 -18.35 13.71 3.25
C GLU A 358 -18.04 14.89 2.32
N TRP A 359 -17.72 14.63 1.05
CA TRP A 359 -17.45 15.70 0.08
C TRP A 359 -18.68 16.59 -0.16
N LEU A 360 -19.89 16.00 -0.22
CA LEU A 360 -21.15 16.73 -0.41
C LEU A 360 -21.57 17.57 0.80
N THR A 361 -21.12 17.20 1.99
CA THR A 361 -21.48 17.85 3.26
C THR A 361 -20.39 18.76 3.82
N SER A 362 -19.15 18.63 3.33
CA SER A 362 -18.02 19.49 3.71
C SER A 362 -17.97 20.79 2.92
N SER A 363 -17.46 21.85 3.55
CA SER A 363 -17.24 23.16 2.92
C SER A 363 -16.02 23.15 2.00
N HIS A 364 -16.13 23.74 0.80
CA HIS A 364 -15.00 23.84 -0.14
C HIS A 364 -14.62 25.30 -0.42
N PRO A 365 -13.32 25.66 -0.39
CA PRO A 365 -12.84 26.99 -0.75
C PRO A 365 -13.28 27.44 -2.14
N GLU A 366 -13.33 26.53 -3.11
CA GLU A 366 -13.74 26.79 -4.50
C GLU A 366 -15.22 27.20 -4.64
N LEU A 367 -16.01 26.94 -3.60
CA LEU A 367 -17.43 27.30 -3.49
C LEU A 367 -17.65 28.45 -2.51
N ASP A 368 -16.64 29.27 -2.22
CA ASP A 368 -16.66 30.32 -1.19
C ASP A 368 -16.99 29.77 0.22
N ASN A 369 -16.40 28.63 0.57
CA ASN A 369 -16.63 27.89 1.81
C ASN A 369 -18.07 27.37 1.99
N LEU A 370 -18.86 27.34 0.92
CA LEU A 370 -20.14 26.63 0.90
C LEU A 370 -19.92 25.14 0.71
N THR A 371 -20.86 24.34 1.21
CA THR A 371 -20.94 22.92 0.84
C THR A 371 -21.57 22.77 -0.56
N PRO A 372 -21.30 21.69 -1.31
CA PRO A 372 -21.95 21.47 -2.59
C PRO A 372 -23.48 21.48 -2.48
N LEU A 373 -24.04 20.95 -1.39
CA LEU A 373 -25.48 20.99 -1.09
C LEU A 373 -26.02 22.41 -0.90
N GLN A 374 -25.27 23.29 -0.22
CA GLN A 374 -25.63 24.70 -0.05
C GLN A 374 -25.49 25.49 -1.36
N ALA A 375 -24.44 25.22 -2.12
CA ALA A 375 -24.14 25.90 -3.37
C ALA A 375 -25.26 25.71 -4.42
N VAL A 376 -25.97 24.57 -4.42
CA VAL A 376 -27.11 24.32 -5.32
C VAL A 376 -28.29 25.28 -5.07
N ALA A 377 -28.45 25.81 -3.85
CA ALA A 377 -29.58 26.68 -3.51
C ALA A 377 -29.44 28.10 -4.07
N ASP A 378 -28.21 28.57 -4.29
CA ASP A 378 -27.90 29.94 -4.72
C ASP A 378 -27.47 30.00 -6.20
N VAL A 379 -27.76 31.12 -6.89
CA VAL A 379 -27.35 31.33 -8.30
C VAL A 379 -25.82 31.43 -8.41
N LYS A 380 -25.17 32.17 -7.50
CA LYS A 380 -23.70 32.28 -7.48
C LYS A 380 -23.08 30.93 -7.11
N GLY A 381 -23.60 30.27 -6.06
CA GLY A 381 -23.20 28.91 -5.69
C GLY A 381 -23.29 27.90 -6.84
N ARG A 382 -24.39 27.90 -7.61
CA ARG A 382 -24.57 27.01 -8.77
C ARG A 382 -23.55 27.26 -9.88
N VAL A 383 -23.19 28.51 -10.17
CA VAL A 383 -22.14 28.83 -11.15
C VAL A 383 -20.77 28.32 -10.67
N LEU A 384 -20.46 28.49 -9.37
CA LEU A 384 -19.22 27.98 -8.79
C LEU A 384 -19.16 26.45 -8.84
N LEU A 385 -20.26 25.79 -8.46
CA LEU A 385 -20.41 24.35 -8.46
C LEU A 385 -20.32 23.74 -9.86
N ASP A 386 -20.98 24.33 -10.85
CA ASP A 386 -20.87 23.88 -12.25
C ASP A 386 -19.42 23.95 -12.74
N THR A 387 -18.69 25.02 -12.39
CA THR A 387 -17.27 25.13 -12.74
C THR A 387 -16.43 24.06 -12.04
N LEU A 388 -16.69 23.80 -10.75
CA LEU A 388 -15.96 22.78 -9.99
C LEU A 388 -16.22 21.38 -10.56
N LEU A 389 -17.47 21.07 -10.89
CA LEU A 389 -17.84 19.81 -11.54
C LEU A 389 -17.18 19.67 -12.92
N ASN A 390 -17.09 20.74 -13.72
CA ASN A 390 -16.39 20.70 -15.01
C ASN A 390 -14.87 20.49 -14.84
N LYS A 391 -14.26 21.00 -13.75
CA LYS A 391 -12.86 20.68 -13.42
C LYS A 391 -12.72 19.21 -12.99
N LEU A 392 -13.64 18.71 -12.19
CA LEU A 392 -13.68 17.30 -11.79
C LEU A 392 -13.90 16.39 -12.98
N ASP A 393 -14.67 16.79 -14.01
CA ASP A 393 -14.83 16.02 -15.26
C ASP A 393 -13.48 15.81 -15.95
N LEU A 394 -12.64 16.86 -16.00
CA LEU A 394 -11.30 16.78 -16.57
C LEU A 394 -10.37 15.88 -15.74
N LEU A 395 -10.47 15.94 -14.42
CA LEU A 395 -9.73 15.04 -13.52
C LEU A 395 -10.21 13.60 -13.66
N GLU A 396 -11.51 13.36 -13.79
CA GLU A 396 -12.12 12.07 -14.09
C GLU A 396 -11.60 11.52 -15.44
N LEU A 397 -11.54 12.34 -16.49
CA LEU A 397 -10.97 11.93 -17.78
C LEU A 397 -9.47 11.60 -17.69
N ARG A 398 -8.71 12.36 -16.90
CA ARG A 398 -7.28 12.08 -16.67
C ARG A 398 -7.11 10.76 -15.92
N ALA A 399 -7.86 10.56 -14.84
CA ALA A 399 -7.83 9.31 -14.08
C ALA A 399 -8.23 8.12 -14.95
N LYS A 400 -9.31 8.24 -15.74
CA LYS A 400 -9.71 7.25 -16.76
C LYS A 400 -8.57 6.92 -17.73
N SER A 401 -7.89 7.94 -18.27
CA SER A 401 -6.81 7.74 -19.23
C SER A 401 -5.60 7.02 -18.63
N ARG A 402 -5.44 7.06 -17.31
CA ARG A 402 -4.37 6.40 -16.56
C ARG A 402 -4.82 5.09 -15.91
N ASN A 403 -6.07 4.70 -16.10
CA ASN A 403 -6.70 3.60 -15.39
C ASN A 403 -6.68 3.76 -13.86
N GLU A 404 -6.68 5.00 -13.39
CA GLU A 404 -6.79 5.37 -11.98
C GLU A 404 -8.29 5.43 -11.58
N TYR A 405 -8.56 5.16 -10.31
CA TYR A 405 -9.91 5.29 -9.76
C TYR A 405 -10.39 6.76 -9.80
N TYR A 406 -11.68 6.97 -10.09
CA TYR A 406 -12.30 8.29 -10.10
C TYR A 406 -13.75 8.24 -9.63
N ILE A 407 -14.22 9.34 -9.04
CA ILE A 407 -15.63 9.54 -8.74
C ILE A 407 -16.29 10.13 -9.99
N SER A 408 -17.29 9.43 -10.55
CA SER A 408 -18.00 9.97 -11.70
C SER A 408 -18.80 11.21 -11.29
N THR A 409 -18.48 12.32 -11.93
CA THR A 409 -19.21 13.59 -11.82
C THR A 409 -20.69 13.47 -12.16
N ASN A 410 -21.09 12.48 -12.97
CA ASN A 410 -22.49 12.18 -13.25
C ASN A 410 -23.23 11.70 -12.00
N VAL A 411 -22.57 10.92 -11.13
CA VAL A 411 -23.14 10.48 -9.85
C VAL A 411 -23.35 11.70 -8.94
N ILE A 412 -22.37 12.61 -8.89
CA ILE A 412 -22.46 13.86 -8.12
C ILE A 412 -23.63 14.72 -8.61
N ARG A 413 -23.73 14.95 -9.93
CA ARG A 413 -24.83 15.71 -10.55
C ARG A 413 -26.20 15.10 -10.26
N THR A 414 -26.29 13.76 -10.29
CA THR A 414 -27.53 13.04 -9.97
C THR A 414 -27.93 13.21 -8.51
N ARG A 415 -26.98 13.07 -7.57
CA ARG A 415 -27.23 13.28 -6.13
C ARG A 415 -27.69 14.70 -5.81
N LEU A 416 -27.09 15.69 -6.46
CA LEU A 416 -27.45 17.10 -6.29
C LEU A 416 -28.75 17.48 -7.01
N ARG A 417 -29.39 16.55 -7.73
CA ARG A 417 -30.60 16.77 -8.55
C ARG A 417 -30.42 17.94 -9.54
N LEU A 418 -29.22 18.09 -10.07
CA LEU A 418 -28.90 19.10 -11.06
C LEU A 418 -29.43 18.65 -12.43
N ASP A 419 -30.67 19.03 -12.74
CA ASP A 419 -31.19 18.87 -14.10
C ASP A 419 -30.43 19.81 -15.05
N LYS A 420 -29.65 19.22 -15.96
CA LYS A 420 -28.82 19.93 -16.94
C LYS A 420 -29.62 20.95 -17.76
N ASN A 421 -30.88 20.65 -18.09
CA ASN A 421 -31.71 21.55 -18.90
C ASN A 421 -32.21 22.75 -18.10
N LYS A 422 -32.58 22.55 -16.83
CA LYS A 422 -33.00 23.61 -15.92
C LYS A 422 -31.83 24.51 -15.54
N LEU A 423 -30.70 23.90 -15.17
CA LEU A 423 -29.46 24.61 -14.85
C LEU A 423 -28.99 25.47 -16.02
N ASN A 424 -28.99 24.93 -17.25
CA ASN A 424 -28.60 25.70 -18.43
C ASN A 424 -29.46 26.97 -18.59
N ARG A 425 -30.79 26.89 -18.42
CA ARG A 425 -31.68 28.06 -18.50
C ARG A 425 -31.37 29.12 -17.44
N GLU A 426 -31.08 28.69 -16.21
CA GLU A 426 -30.72 29.58 -15.10
C GLU A 426 -29.34 30.22 -15.31
N LEU A 427 -28.39 29.48 -15.90
CA LEU A 427 -27.05 29.95 -16.23
C LEU A 427 -27.02 30.97 -17.40
N PHE A 428 -28.12 31.12 -18.13
CA PHE A 428 -28.32 32.17 -19.16
C PHE A 428 -28.97 33.45 -18.63
N HIS A 429 -29.27 33.54 -17.33
CA HIS A 429 -29.76 34.77 -16.72
C HIS A 429 -28.65 35.85 -16.71
N PRO A 430 -28.96 37.15 -16.90
CA PRO A 430 -27.95 38.22 -16.97
C PRO A 430 -26.95 38.22 -15.80
N ASN A 431 -27.44 38.04 -14.57
CA ASN A 431 -26.58 37.95 -13.37
C ASN A 431 -25.60 36.76 -13.42
N ALA A 432 -26.03 35.61 -13.94
CA ALA A 432 -25.16 34.43 -14.07
C ALA A 432 -24.11 34.64 -15.17
N ILE A 433 -24.49 35.27 -16.28
CA ILE A 433 -23.57 35.65 -17.37
C ILE A 433 -22.51 36.63 -16.84
N ALA A 434 -22.89 37.67 -16.11
CA ALA A 434 -21.95 38.62 -15.53
C ALA A 434 -20.93 37.95 -14.59
N ILE A 435 -21.37 36.99 -13.77
CA ILE A 435 -20.49 36.19 -12.91
C ILE A 435 -19.55 35.31 -13.74
N LYS A 436 -20.07 34.63 -14.78
CA LYS A 436 -19.26 33.80 -15.69
C LYS A 436 -18.20 34.63 -16.41
N VAL A 437 -18.54 35.81 -16.93
CA VAL A 437 -17.59 36.75 -17.56
C VAL A 437 -16.52 37.15 -16.56
N LYS A 438 -16.90 37.67 -15.39
CA LYS A 438 -15.94 38.09 -14.37
C LYS A 438 -14.98 36.96 -13.99
N LYS A 439 -15.51 35.74 -13.80
CA LYS A 439 -14.72 34.57 -13.45
C LYS A 439 -13.81 34.12 -14.60
N HIS A 440 -14.31 34.15 -15.83
CA HIS A 440 -13.52 33.83 -17.01
C HIS A 440 -12.31 34.76 -17.10
N ARG A 441 -12.53 36.07 -17.04
CA ARG A 441 -11.46 37.08 -17.14
C ARG A 441 -10.47 37.08 -15.98
N LEU A 442 -10.88 36.63 -14.79
CA LEU A 442 -9.97 36.47 -13.65
C LEU A 442 -9.05 35.26 -13.79
N ASN A 443 -9.50 34.20 -14.47
CA ASN A 443 -8.78 32.92 -14.54
C ASN A 443 -8.06 32.71 -15.88
N GLN A 444 -8.50 33.39 -16.94
CA GLN A 444 -7.99 33.18 -18.27
C GLN A 444 -6.94 34.23 -18.60
N GLU A 445 -5.75 33.76 -18.96
CA GLU A 445 -4.69 34.63 -19.46
C GLU A 445 -4.89 34.97 -20.95
N LEU A 446 -4.42 36.16 -21.35
CA LEU A 446 -4.43 36.60 -22.73
C LEU A 446 -3.21 36.01 -23.46
N SER A 447 -3.45 35.00 -24.29
CA SER A 447 -2.41 34.20 -24.94
C SER A 447 -2.65 34.00 -26.42
N SER A 448 -1.58 33.98 -27.21
CA SER A 448 -1.62 33.61 -28.64
C SER A 448 -1.66 32.09 -28.87
N PHE A 449 -1.56 31.26 -27.81
CA PHE A 449 -1.50 29.81 -27.94
C PHE A 449 -2.83 29.16 -27.60
N VAL A 450 -3.29 28.25 -28.46
CA VAL A 450 -4.59 27.56 -28.30
C VAL A 450 -4.66 26.76 -27.01
N THR A 451 -3.53 26.21 -26.56
CA THR A 451 -3.46 25.31 -25.40
C THR A 451 -3.44 26.04 -24.06
N ALA A 452 -3.24 27.36 -24.06
CA ALA A 452 -3.40 28.19 -22.86
C ALA A 452 -4.89 28.38 -22.46
N TYR A 453 -5.81 28.00 -23.35
CA TYR A 453 -7.25 28.12 -23.13
C TYR A 453 -7.88 26.77 -22.81
N ASN A 454 -8.78 26.76 -21.84
CA ASN A 454 -9.61 25.60 -21.55
C ASN A 454 -10.81 25.57 -22.49
N TRP A 455 -10.87 24.59 -23.38
CA TRP A 455 -11.94 24.46 -24.37
C TRP A 455 -13.04 23.52 -23.88
N HIS A 456 -14.29 24.00 -23.89
CA HIS A 456 -15.45 23.18 -23.49
C HIS A 456 -15.75 22.04 -24.48
N SER A 457 -15.41 22.20 -25.76
CA SER A 457 -15.55 21.14 -26.76
C SER A 457 -14.42 21.17 -27.78
N GLU A 458 -14.18 20.01 -28.40
CA GLU A 458 -13.21 19.89 -29.48
C GLU A 458 -13.60 20.76 -30.68
N GLU A 459 -14.89 20.92 -30.98
CA GLU A 459 -15.32 21.80 -32.09
C GLU A 459 -14.90 23.26 -31.85
N TYR A 460 -14.91 23.72 -30.60
CA TYR A 460 -14.49 25.09 -30.25
C TYR A 460 -12.97 25.22 -30.33
N ARG A 461 -12.24 24.21 -29.85
CA ARG A 461 -10.78 24.13 -29.98
C ARG A 461 -10.36 24.20 -31.44
N GLN A 462 -11.05 23.48 -32.33
CA GLN A 462 -10.76 23.45 -33.77
C GLN A 462 -10.89 24.81 -34.46
N VAL A 463 -11.79 25.69 -33.99
CA VAL A 463 -11.85 27.09 -34.46
C VAL A 463 -10.57 27.82 -34.07
N GLY A 464 -10.13 27.67 -32.82
CA GLY A 464 -8.87 28.25 -32.32
C GLY A 464 -7.64 27.72 -33.06
N VAL A 465 -7.56 26.42 -33.29
CA VAL A 465 -6.48 25.77 -34.07
C VAL A 465 -6.38 26.36 -35.47
N ARG A 466 -7.50 26.52 -36.18
CA ARG A 466 -7.50 27.12 -37.52
C ARG A 466 -7.13 28.60 -37.52
N ALA A 467 -7.55 29.34 -36.49
CA ALA A 467 -7.14 30.73 -36.33
C ALA A 467 -5.62 30.83 -36.10
N PHE A 468 -5.07 29.95 -35.25
CA PHE A 468 -3.64 29.87 -34.98
C PHE A 468 -2.84 29.57 -36.24
N ASP A 469 -3.22 28.54 -37.00
CA ASP A 469 -2.53 28.13 -38.23
C ASP A 469 -2.52 29.23 -39.31
N TRP A 470 -3.48 30.18 -39.26
CA TRP A 470 -3.57 31.29 -40.21
C TRP A 470 -2.89 32.58 -39.76
N LEU A 471 -2.84 32.88 -38.47
CA LEU A 471 -2.48 34.21 -37.96
C LEU A 471 -1.23 34.24 -37.08
N PHE A 472 -0.80 33.09 -36.53
CA PHE A 472 0.26 33.09 -35.51
C PHE A 472 1.59 33.68 -35.97
N ILE A 473 1.95 33.50 -37.24
CA ILE A 473 3.23 33.98 -37.80
C ILE A 473 3.21 35.50 -38.00
N ASP A 474 2.12 36.02 -38.57
CA ASP A 474 2.07 37.41 -39.04
C ASP A 474 1.45 38.38 -38.00
N GLU A 475 0.48 37.93 -37.20
CA GLU A 475 -0.33 38.78 -36.34
C GLU A 475 -0.64 38.11 -34.97
N PRO A 476 0.37 37.79 -34.14
CA PRO A 476 0.19 37.05 -32.87
C PRO A 476 -0.67 37.80 -31.84
N ASP A 477 -0.59 39.13 -31.81
CA ASP A 477 -1.36 39.95 -30.87
C ASP A 477 -2.86 39.92 -31.18
N LYS A 478 -3.19 40.02 -32.47
CA LYS A 478 -4.56 39.88 -32.97
C LYS A 478 -5.10 38.47 -32.67
N LEU A 479 -4.28 37.45 -32.91
CA LEU A 479 -4.64 36.06 -32.60
C LEU A 479 -4.94 35.89 -31.11
N ALA A 480 -4.15 36.47 -30.22
CA ALA A 480 -4.36 36.37 -28.78
C ALA A 480 -5.76 36.87 -28.37
N TRP A 481 -6.12 38.07 -28.85
CA TRP A 481 -7.46 38.63 -28.61
C TRP A 481 -8.58 37.81 -29.24
N MET A 482 -8.39 37.30 -30.46
CA MET A 482 -9.39 36.46 -31.12
C MET A 482 -9.63 35.15 -30.37
N LEU A 483 -8.57 34.49 -29.88
CA LEU A 483 -8.68 33.28 -29.07
C LEU A 483 -9.37 33.56 -27.73
N TYR A 484 -9.00 34.66 -27.07
CA TYR A 484 -9.60 35.09 -25.80
C TYR A 484 -11.09 35.37 -25.96
N MET A 485 -11.47 36.17 -26.95
CA MET A 485 -12.87 36.47 -27.26
C MET A 485 -13.67 35.21 -27.59
N TRP A 486 -13.10 34.31 -28.38
CA TRP A 486 -13.75 33.06 -28.72
C TRP A 486 -13.92 32.14 -27.52
N ASN A 487 -12.90 32.02 -26.68
CA ASN A 487 -12.95 31.17 -25.49
C ASN A 487 -13.95 31.70 -24.45
N GLU A 488 -14.00 33.02 -24.21
CA GLU A 488 -15.00 33.66 -23.35
C GLU A 488 -16.41 33.36 -23.88
N TYR A 489 -16.66 33.70 -25.15
CA TYR A 489 -17.99 33.57 -25.73
C TYR A 489 -18.46 32.10 -25.80
N SER A 490 -17.58 31.19 -26.24
CA SER A 490 -17.93 29.78 -26.40
C SER A 490 -18.14 29.06 -25.06
N SER A 491 -17.42 29.46 -24.01
CA SER A 491 -17.59 28.92 -22.66
C SER A 491 -18.87 29.40 -21.97
N ILE A 492 -19.39 30.56 -22.36
CA ILE A 492 -20.63 31.12 -21.78
C ILE A 492 -21.86 30.65 -22.55
N TYR A 493 -21.81 30.70 -23.88
CA TYR A 493 -23.01 30.56 -24.72
C TYR A 493 -23.16 29.23 -25.44
N HIS A 494 -22.12 28.39 -25.45
CA HIS A 494 -22.10 27.10 -26.15
C HIS A 494 -22.69 27.17 -27.58
N PRO A 495 -22.19 28.08 -28.45
CA PRO A 495 -22.74 28.27 -29.78
C PRO A 495 -22.55 27.04 -30.67
N LYS A 496 -23.47 26.81 -31.61
CA LYS A 496 -23.27 25.79 -32.66
C LYS A 496 -22.28 26.31 -33.70
N VAL A 497 -21.20 25.56 -33.94
CA VAL A 497 -20.20 25.89 -34.97
C VAL A 497 -20.47 25.08 -36.23
N SER A 498 -21.09 25.71 -37.24
CA SER A 498 -21.32 25.08 -38.54
C SER A 498 -20.16 25.30 -39.53
N LEU A 499 -19.50 26.47 -39.46
CA LEU A 499 -18.37 26.81 -40.33
C LEU A 499 -17.29 27.57 -39.55
N PRO A 500 -16.19 26.92 -39.14
CA PRO A 500 -15.11 27.56 -38.37
C PRO A 500 -14.56 28.84 -39.02
N ARG A 501 -14.41 28.85 -40.35
CA ARG A 501 -13.92 30.01 -41.10
C ARG A 501 -14.81 31.25 -40.95
N ALA A 502 -16.13 31.04 -40.83
CA ALA A 502 -17.08 32.13 -40.63
C ALA A 502 -16.98 32.75 -39.23
N VAL A 503 -16.69 31.92 -38.23
CA VAL A 503 -16.49 32.36 -36.84
C VAL A 503 -15.20 33.18 -36.75
N ILE A 504 -14.10 32.69 -37.32
CA ILE A 504 -12.80 33.38 -37.36
C ILE A 504 -12.93 34.74 -38.07
N ALA A 505 -13.61 34.78 -39.22
CA ALA A 505 -13.83 36.02 -39.96
C ALA A 505 -14.64 37.06 -39.16
N ALA A 506 -15.63 36.61 -38.38
CA ALA A 506 -16.42 37.49 -37.52
C ALA A 506 -15.60 37.98 -36.31
N LEU A 507 -14.80 37.11 -35.68
CA LEU A 507 -13.90 37.48 -34.59
C LEU A 507 -12.86 38.51 -35.02
N GLU A 508 -12.24 38.33 -36.19
CA GLU A 508 -11.32 39.33 -36.76
C GLU A 508 -12.04 40.66 -36.98
N HIS A 509 -13.26 40.62 -37.56
CA HIS A 509 -14.00 41.84 -37.83
C HIS A 509 -14.30 42.66 -36.56
N ILE A 510 -14.68 41.97 -35.49
CA ILE A 510 -15.03 42.62 -34.22
C ILE A 510 -13.80 43.12 -33.49
N TYR A 511 -12.72 42.35 -33.51
CA TYR A 511 -11.46 42.82 -32.97
C TYR A 511 -11.05 44.16 -33.63
N LEU A 512 -11.12 44.23 -34.96
CA LEU A 512 -10.77 45.45 -35.70
C LEU A 512 -11.76 46.59 -35.39
N GLU A 513 -13.06 46.31 -35.33
CA GLU A 513 -14.08 47.31 -34.98
C GLU A 513 -13.91 47.86 -33.56
N LEU A 514 -13.67 47.00 -32.56
CA LEU A 514 -13.42 47.38 -31.17
C LEU A 514 -12.09 48.12 -30.99
N ASN A 515 -11.10 47.83 -31.82
CA ASN A 515 -9.81 48.54 -31.86
C ASN A 515 -9.88 49.86 -32.67
N GLY A 516 -11.07 50.27 -33.14
CA GLY A 516 -11.30 51.54 -33.83
C GLY A 516 -11.06 51.53 -35.34
N GLU A 517 -10.80 50.36 -35.94
CA GLU A 517 -10.61 50.20 -37.38
C GLU A 517 -11.93 49.92 -38.11
N LYS A 518 -12.20 50.67 -39.19
CA LYS A 518 -13.40 50.46 -40.02
C LYS A 518 -13.11 49.50 -41.16
N VAL A 519 -13.52 48.24 -41.01
CA VAL A 519 -13.40 47.22 -42.05
C VAL A 519 -14.75 47.00 -42.74
N LYS A 520 -14.75 46.70 -44.05
CA LYS A 520 -15.95 46.27 -44.77
C LYS A 520 -16.04 44.74 -44.75
N PHE A 521 -17.23 44.18 -44.51
CA PHE A 521 -17.46 42.72 -44.55
C PHE A 521 -17.01 42.05 -45.85
N SER A 522 -17.00 42.79 -46.98
CA SER A 522 -16.52 42.28 -48.27
C SER A 522 -15.02 41.94 -48.29
N VAL A 523 -14.21 42.55 -47.42
CA VAL A 523 -12.77 42.29 -47.30
C VAL A 523 -12.55 40.96 -46.57
N SER A 524 -13.15 40.79 -45.39
CA SER A 524 -13.10 39.53 -44.62
C SER A 524 -13.73 38.36 -45.39
N SER A 525 -14.80 38.64 -46.16
CA SER A 525 -15.45 37.65 -47.03
C SER A 525 -14.51 37.08 -48.09
N LYS A 526 -13.71 37.93 -48.74
CA LYS A 526 -12.67 37.49 -49.70
C LYS A 526 -11.52 36.77 -49.00
N LYS A 527 -11.05 37.26 -47.86
CA LYS A 527 -9.93 36.67 -47.09
C LYS A 527 -10.21 35.24 -46.66
N TYR A 528 -11.43 34.94 -46.18
CA TYR A 528 -11.78 33.63 -45.62
C TYR A 528 -12.65 32.75 -46.52
N GLY A 529 -13.08 33.25 -47.68
CA GLY A 529 -13.94 32.52 -48.61
C GLY A 529 -15.35 32.22 -48.06
N VAL A 530 -15.93 33.16 -47.30
CA VAL A 530 -17.24 33.03 -46.64
C VAL A 530 -18.14 34.19 -47.05
N SER A 531 -19.46 33.98 -47.18
CA SER A 531 -20.39 35.05 -47.55
C SER A 531 -20.45 36.17 -46.50
N SER A 532 -20.53 37.42 -46.96
CA SER A 532 -20.60 38.60 -46.07
C SER A 532 -21.80 38.58 -45.12
N SER A 533 -22.92 37.96 -45.53
CA SER A 533 -24.13 37.84 -44.70
C SER A 533 -23.93 36.95 -43.47
N ILE A 534 -23.20 35.83 -43.61
CA ILE A 534 -22.90 34.93 -42.50
C ILE A 534 -21.93 35.60 -41.51
N ILE A 535 -20.91 36.28 -42.02
CA ILE A 535 -19.96 37.03 -41.18
C ILE A 535 -20.70 38.12 -40.39
N SER A 536 -21.56 38.90 -41.05
CA SER A 536 -22.33 39.97 -40.40
C SER A 536 -23.23 39.43 -39.28
N LYS A 537 -23.93 38.31 -39.52
CA LYS A 537 -24.79 37.67 -38.51
C LYS A 537 -23.99 37.26 -37.26
N ASN A 538 -22.86 36.57 -37.44
CA ASN A 538 -22.01 36.15 -36.32
C ASN A 538 -21.39 37.37 -35.59
N THR A 539 -21.02 38.40 -36.36
CA THR A 539 -20.47 39.66 -35.81
C THR A 539 -21.48 40.33 -34.88
N GLN A 540 -22.74 40.45 -35.29
CA GLN A 540 -23.78 41.05 -34.44
C GLN A 540 -23.99 40.29 -33.13
N LEU A 541 -23.87 38.96 -33.14
CA LEU A 541 -24.02 38.14 -31.93
C LEU A 541 -22.90 38.39 -30.91
N PHE A 542 -21.65 38.39 -31.36
CA PHE A 542 -20.50 38.67 -30.51
C PHE A 542 -20.47 40.15 -30.05
N LEU A 543 -20.79 41.12 -30.94
CA LEU A 543 -20.87 42.55 -30.58
C LEU A 543 -21.86 42.79 -29.46
N ARG A 544 -23.02 42.12 -29.46
CA ARG A 544 -23.99 42.26 -28.38
C ARG A 544 -23.36 41.91 -27.02
N HIS A 545 -22.58 40.85 -26.95
CA HIS A 545 -21.90 40.43 -25.72
C HIS A 545 -20.80 41.43 -25.31
N PHE A 546 -19.89 41.78 -26.21
CA PHE A 546 -18.75 42.64 -25.87
C PHE A 546 -19.13 44.13 -25.71
N ASN A 547 -20.29 44.57 -26.20
CA ASN A 547 -20.85 45.88 -25.85
C ASN A 547 -21.43 45.90 -24.43
N GLU A 548 -22.04 44.79 -24.00
CA GLU A 548 -22.58 44.65 -22.63
C GLU A 548 -21.45 44.44 -21.61
N TYR A 549 -20.39 43.73 -22.01
CA TYR A 549 -19.19 43.45 -21.21
C TYR A 549 -17.92 43.88 -21.96
N PRO A 550 -17.54 45.18 -21.95
CA PRO A 550 -16.38 45.70 -22.68
C PRO A 550 -15.07 45.01 -22.31
N LEU A 551 -14.21 44.75 -23.30
CA LEU A 551 -12.86 44.22 -23.11
C LEU A 551 -11.90 45.33 -22.68
N ASP A 552 -10.91 44.98 -21.86
CA ASP A 552 -9.81 45.88 -21.51
C ASP A 552 -8.59 45.61 -22.40
N PHE A 553 -8.47 46.34 -23.50
CA PHE A 553 -7.37 46.20 -24.44
C PHE A 553 -5.99 46.62 -23.87
N ASN A 554 -5.93 47.12 -22.63
CA ASN A 554 -4.67 47.38 -21.94
C ASN A 554 -4.06 46.12 -21.28
N MET A 555 -4.76 44.98 -21.32
CA MET A 555 -4.21 43.71 -20.83
C MET A 555 -2.97 43.30 -21.61
N ASN A 556 -1.89 42.97 -20.90
CA ASN A 556 -0.66 42.50 -21.52
C ASN A 556 -0.83 41.05 -22.00
N ILE A 557 -0.38 40.79 -23.22
CA ILE A 557 -0.29 39.42 -23.76
C ILE A 557 0.82 38.68 -23.02
N VAL A 558 0.51 37.47 -22.57
CA VAL A 558 1.47 36.62 -21.85
C VAL A 558 2.60 36.22 -22.78
N LYS A 559 3.83 36.43 -22.30
CA LYS A 559 5.05 35.97 -22.95
C LYS A 559 5.50 34.68 -22.27
N TYR A 560 5.61 33.63 -23.05
CA TYR A 560 6.06 32.34 -22.55
C TYR A 560 7.59 32.23 -22.65
N PRO A 561 8.25 31.64 -21.64
CA PRO A 561 9.68 31.40 -21.66
C PRO A 561 10.07 30.35 -22.70
N TYR A 562 11.32 30.42 -23.14
CA TYR A 562 11.92 29.38 -23.96
C TYR A 562 12.48 28.27 -23.07
N TRP A 563 12.69 27.08 -23.64
CA TRP A 563 13.24 25.92 -22.94
C TRP A 563 14.56 26.21 -22.19
N ARG A 564 15.40 27.06 -22.77
CA ARG A 564 16.69 27.47 -22.19
C ARG A 564 16.56 28.36 -20.95
N ASP A 565 15.41 29.01 -20.78
CA ASP A 565 15.15 29.92 -19.68
C ASP A 565 14.70 29.17 -18.41
N PHE A 566 14.33 27.89 -18.54
CA PHE A 566 13.87 27.03 -17.43
C PHE A 566 15.01 26.39 -16.65
N ASN A 567 14.82 26.30 -15.33
CA ASN A 567 15.62 25.43 -14.48
C ASN A 567 15.20 23.95 -14.63
N ASP A 568 15.98 23.03 -14.05
CA ASP A 568 15.76 21.58 -14.16
C ASP A 568 14.36 21.16 -13.70
N TYR A 569 13.85 21.75 -12.60
CA TYR A 569 12.53 21.44 -12.06
C TYR A 569 11.38 21.90 -12.96
N GLU A 570 11.50 23.10 -13.54
CA GLU A 570 10.51 23.63 -14.50
C GLU A 570 10.47 22.83 -15.80
N LYS A 571 11.63 22.33 -16.26
CA LYS A 571 11.70 21.42 -17.43
C LYS A 571 11.02 20.08 -17.13
N ILE A 572 11.21 19.52 -15.94
CA ILE A 572 10.51 18.30 -15.51
C ILE A 572 9.00 18.51 -15.50
N LYS A 573 8.52 19.62 -14.92
CA LYS A 573 7.08 19.97 -14.96
C LYS A 573 6.54 20.09 -16.37
N ALA A 574 7.30 20.71 -17.29
CA ALA A 574 6.90 20.80 -18.68
C ALA A 574 6.79 19.42 -19.35
N TYR A 575 7.70 18.49 -19.04
CA TYR A 575 7.57 17.11 -19.50
C TYR A 575 6.32 16.42 -18.95
N GLU A 576 6.05 16.54 -17.65
CA GLU A 576 4.86 15.97 -17.00
C GLU A 576 3.56 16.52 -17.61
N GLU A 577 3.52 17.82 -17.92
CA GLU A 577 2.39 18.47 -18.59
C GLU A 577 2.18 17.93 -20.00
N VAL A 578 3.26 17.78 -20.77
CA VAL A 578 3.16 17.18 -22.11
C VAL A 578 2.70 15.72 -22.05
N TRP A 579 3.23 14.94 -21.11
CA TRP A 579 2.79 13.55 -20.89
C TRP A 579 1.29 13.48 -20.64
N GLN A 580 0.74 14.36 -19.79
CA GLN A 580 -0.71 14.44 -19.56
C GLN A 580 -1.49 14.70 -20.85
N HIS A 581 -1.03 15.63 -21.68
CA HIS A 581 -1.66 15.90 -22.96
C HIS A 581 -1.57 14.72 -23.93
N LEU A 582 -0.43 14.02 -23.95
CA LEU A 582 -0.24 12.84 -24.80
C LEU A 582 -1.14 11.68 -24.36
N PHE A 583 -1.26 11.39 -23.06
CA PHE A 583 -2.16 10.34 -22.56
C PHE A 583 -3.62 10.61 -22.92
N LEU A 584 -4.10 11.84 -22.72
CA LEU A 584 -5.46 12.24 -23.10
C LEU A 584 -5.68 12.13 -24.62
N PHE A 585 -4.67 12.51 -25.41
CA PHE A 585 -4.73 12.37 -26.87
C PHE A 585 -4.80 10.91 -27.32
N THR A 586 -3.98 10.04 -26.74
CA THR A 586 -3.99 8.59 -27.00
C THR A 586 -5.36 7.99 -26.67
N TYR A 587 -5.91 8.30 -25.49
CA TYR A 587 -7.23 7.82 -25.08
C TYR A 587 -8.34 8.27 -26.05
N ALA A 588 -8.34 9.54 -26.46
CA ALA A 588 -9.31 10.05 -27.42
C ALA A 588 -9.16 9.45 -28.83
N SER A 589 -7.94 9.07 -29.21
CA SER A 589 -7.62 8.48 -30.52
C SER A 589 -7.81 6.96 -30.57
N ALA A 590 -7.88 6.28 -29.42
CA ALA A 590 -7.99 4.82 -29.31
C ALA A 590 -9.21 4.24 -30.06
N ASN A 591 -10.36 4.93 -30.04
CA ASN A 591 -11.58 4.53 -30.77
C ASN A 591 -11.41 4.47 -32.30
N ASN A 592 -10.35 5.07 -32.87
CA ASN A 592 -10.07 5.05 -34.31
C ASN A 592 -8.91 4.09 -34.68
N CYS A 593 -8.25 3.44 -33.71
CA CYS A 593 -7.00 2.71 -33.90
C CYS A 593 -6.99 1.28 -33.27
N GLU A 594 -8.18 0.73 -32.97
CA GLU A 594 -8.32 -0.56 -32.25
C GLU A 594 -7.65 -1.74 -32.98
N GLN A 595 -7.70 -1.79 -34.31
CA GLN A 595 -7.18 -2.92 -35.10
C GLN A 595 -5.64 -3.04 -35.09
N SER A 596 -4.90 -1.93 -34.98
CA SER A 596 -3.43 -1.95 -34.88
C SER A 596 -2.94 -2.19 -33.45
N SER A 597 -3.78 -1.94 -32.44
CA SER A 597 -3.40 -2.08 -31.03
C SER A 597 -3.22 -3.55 -30.60
N ASN A 598 -4.13 -4.45 -31.01
CA ASN A 598 -4.05 -5.86 -30.67
C ASN A 598 -2.80 -6.55 -31.27
N ALA A 599 -2.45 -6.23 -32.51
CA ALA A 599 -1.25 -6.76 -33.15
C ALA A 599 0.04 -6.23 -32.50
N SER A 600 0.03 -4.99 -31.99
CA SER A 600 1.16 -4.42 -31.25
C SER A 600 1.35 -5.09 -29.90
N GLU A 601 0.24 -5.44 -29.23
CA GLU A 601 0.23 -6.14 -27.95
C GLU A 601 0.76 -7.56 -28.11
N GLU A 602 0.18 -8.33 -29.03
CA GLU A 602 0.63 -9.70 -29.32
C GLU A 602 2.12 -9.76 -29.67
N SER A 603 2.64 -8.79 -30.45
CA SER A 603 4.05 -8.76 -30.81
C SER A 603 4.97 -8.41 -29.63
N PHE A 604 4.57 -7.47 -28.76
CA PHE A 604 5.38 -7.02 -27.63
C PHE A 604 5.40 -8.06 -26.50
N TYR A 605 4.25 -8.69 -26.23
CA TYR A 605 4.10 -9.75 -25.23
C TYR A 605 4.46 -11.14 -25.75
N ALA A 606 4.82 -11.33 -27.03
CA ALA A 606 5.24 -12.63 -27.58
C ALA A 606 6.40 -13.29 -26.81
N VAL A 607 7.24 -12.48 -26.14
CA VAL A 607 8.36 -12.94 -25.32
C VAL A 607 7.90 -13.35 -23.91
N LYS A 608 6.72 -12.90 -23.46
CA LYS A 608 6.17 -13.25 -22.14
C LYS A 608 5.73 -14.71 -22.12
N ASN A 609 6.24 -15.46 -21.14
CA ASN A 609 5.80 -16.81 -20.83
C ASN A 609 5.09 -16.78 -19.47
N ASP A 610 3.76 -16.89 -19.47
CA ASP A 610 2.91 -16.77 -18.27
C ASP A 610 3.05 -17.97 -17.30
N GLY A 611 3.76 -19.03 -17.69
CA GLY A 611 3.98 -20.22 -16.85
C GLY A 611 5.17 -20.14 -15.88
N GLN A 612 5.87 -19.00 -15.80
CA GLN A 612 7.13 -18.86 -15.08
C GLN A 612 7.02 -18.00 -13.81
N LYS A 613 7.80 -18.34 -12.76
CA LYS A 613 7.68 -17.78 -11.41
C LYS A 613 8.37 -16.42 -11.24
N PHE A 614 9.18 -15.95 -12.20
CA PHE A 614 9.87 -14.65 -12.11
C PHE A 614 8.94 -13.43 -12.25
N TRP A 615 7.71 -13.59 -12.74
CA TRP A 615 6.75 -12.49 -12.88
C TRP A 615 6.19 -12.07 -11.51
N THR A 616 6.92 -11.22 -10.79
CA THR A 616 6.35 -10.51 -9.64
C THR A 616 5.42 -9.39 -10.11
N LYS A 617 4.51 -8.94 -9.22
CA LYS A 617 3.59 -7.83 -9.52
C LYS A 617 4.35 -6.56 -9.94
N GLU A 618 5.54 -6.33 -9.37
CA GLU A 618 6.39 -5.17 -9.68
C GLU A 618 7.02 -5.25 -11.08
N ILE A 619 7.53 -6.42 -11.47
CA ILE A 619 8.13 -6.65 -12.79
C ILE A 619 7.07 -6.55 -13.88
N GLU A 620 5.90 -7.17 -13.64
CA GLU A 620 4.77 -7.09 -14.56
C GLU A 620 4.29 -5.64 -14.74
N LYS A 621 4.16 -4.88 -13.64
CA LYS A 621 3.83 -3.46 -13.70
C LYS A 621 4.85 -2.67 -14.55
N THR A 622 6.14 -2.85 -14.27
CA THR A 622 7.22 -2.15 -14.98
C THR A 622 7.22 -2.49 -16.48
N PHE A 623 7.03 -3.77 -16.81
CA PHE A 623 6.93 -4.24 -18.20
C PHE A 623 5.70 -3.66 -18.92
N ASN A 624 4.55 -3.62 -18.25
CA ASN A 624 3.32 -3.00 -18.76
C ASN A 624 3.50 -1.49 -18.99
N ASP A 625 4.24 -0.80 -18.13
CA ASP A 625 4.55 0.62 -18.30
C ASP A 625 5.49 0.85 -19.50
N PHE A 626 6.46 -0.03 -19.73
CA PHE A 626 7.28 0.00 -20.95
C PHE A 626 6.41 -0.21 -22.20
N TYR A 627 5.46 -1.14 -22.18
CA TYR A 627 4.52 -1.36 -23.29
C TYR A 627 3.67 -0.11 -23.57
N LYS A 628 3.12 0.55 -22.53
CA LYS A 628 2.34 1.79 -22.70
C LYS A 628 3.17 2.85 -23.43
N TYR A 629 4.43 3.02 -23.05
CA TYR A 629 5.31 4.02 -23.67
C TYR A 629 5.73 3.61 -25.08
N TYR A 630 6.01 2.32 -25.31
CA TYR A 630 6.29 1.77 -26.63
C TYR A 630 5.12 2.04 -27.59
N ASN A 631 3.88 1.74 -27.20
CA ASN A 631 2.70 1.94 -28.04
C ASN A 631 2.49 3.44 -28.38
N MET A 632 2.74 4.35 -27.43
CA MET A 632 2.57 5.78 -27.67
C MET A 632 3.70 6.40 -28.48
N LEU A 633 4.94 6.03 -28.19
CA LEU A 633 6.11 6.72 -28.70
C LEU A 633 6.77 5.99 -29.86
N ASP A 634 6.80 4.66 -29.86
CA ASP A 634 7.73 3.89 -30.70
C ASP A 634 7.02 3.02 -31.75
N PHE A 635 5.83 2.50 -31.46
CA PHE A 635 5.06 1.68 -32.39
C PHE A 635 4.57 2.51 -33.58
N GLN A 636 4.87 2.04 -34.79
CA GLN A 636 4.45 2.67 -36.04
C GLN A 636 3.22 1.97 -36.59
N ASN A 637 2.19 2.74 -36.94
CA ASN A 637 1.03 2.22 -37.67
C ASN A 637 1.36 1.97 -39.16
N ASP A 638 0.38 1.48 -39.93
CA ASP A 638 0.51 1.18 -41.37
C ASP A 638 1.00 2.38 -42.21
N ASN A 639 0.76 3.61 -41.74
CA ASN A 639 1.19 4.85 -42.37
C ASN A 639 2.58 5.32 -41.88
N LYS A 640 3.31 4.48 -41.14
CA LYS A 640 4.63 4.76 -40.55
C LYS A 640 4.63 5.94 -39.57
N HIS A 641 3.51 6.22 -38.93
CA HIS A 641 3.39 7.26 -37.90
C HIS A 641 3.15 6.64 -36.52
N THR A 642 3.83 7.18 -35.51
CA THR A 642 3.54 6.86 -34.10
C THR A 642 2.42 7.75 -33.57
N ILE A 643 1.83 7.41 -32.42
CA ILE A 643 0.83 8.26 -31.77
C ILE A 643 1.46 9.61 -31.39
N ALA A 644 2.72 9.63 -30.96
CA ALA A 644 3.48 10.86 -30.70
C ALA A 644 3.61 11.75 -31.95
N ASN A 645 3.82 11.17 -33.14
CA ASN A 645 3.84 11.94 -34.40
C ASN A 645 2.48 12.56 -34.71
N LEU A 646 1.38 11.81 -34.51
CA LEU A 646 0.03 12.34 -34.70
C LEU A 646 -0.29 13.44 -33.68
N PHE A 647 0.12 13.25 -32.42
CA PHE A 647 0.00 14.24 -31.37
C PHE A 647 0.77 15.52 -31.69
N TRP A 648 2.00 15.39 -32.23
CA TRP A 648 2.79 16.52 -32.69
C TRP A 648 2.07 17.33 -33.77
N GLU A 649 1.57 16.66 -34.80
CA GLU A 649 0.90 17.31 -35.93
C GLU A 649 -0.44 17.95 -35.56
N ASN A 650 -1.21 17.29 -34.70
CA ASN A 650 -2.55 17.76 -34.34
C ASN A 650 -2.55 18.77 -33.20
N GLN A 651 -1.59 18.70 -32.28
CA GLN A 651 -1.61 19.50 -31.05
C GLN A 651 -0.25 20.11 -30.72
N ALA A 652 0.79 19.30 -30.51
CA ALA A 652 2.00 19.76 -29.81
C ALA A 652 2.82 20.82 -30.57
N LYS A 653 2.76 20.85 -31.90
CA LYS A 653 3.44 21.89 -32.70
C LYS A 653 2.95 23.32 -32.43
N ARG A 654 1.75 23.43 -31.83
CA ARG A 654 1.04 24.68 -31.46
C ARG A 654 1.16 25.00 -29.97
N PHE A 655 1.96 24.25 -29.23
CA PHE A 655 2.27 24.56 -27.84
C PHE A 655 3.12 25.84 -27.72
N PRO A 656 3.07 26.51 -26.55
CA PRO A 656 4.09 27.46 -26.14
C PRO A 656 5.52 26.90 -26.31
N PRO A 657 6.55 27.76 -26.47
CA PRO A 657 7.89 27.33 -26.83
C PRO A 657 8.47 26.22 -25.94
N TYR A 658 8.35 26.36 -24.62
CA TYR A 658 8.88 25.36 -23.68
C TYR A 658 8.16 24.00 -23.77
N LEU A 659 6.82 23.97 -23.85
CA LEU A 659 6.04 22.74 -24.03
C LEU A 659 6.26 22.11 -25.40
N LYS A 660 6.45 22.93 -26.44
CA LYS A 660 6.79 22.46 -27.77
C LYS A 660 8.14 21.75 -27.77
N THR A 661 9.16 22.30 -27.09
CA THR A 661 10.45 21.63 -26.93
C THR A 661 10.33 20.36 -26.09
N ALA A 662 9.58 20.37 -24.99
CA ALA A 662 9.32 19.17 -24.19
C ALA A 662 8.66 18.04 -25.02
N ALA A 663 7.64 18.38 -25.80
CA ALA A 663 6.96 17.41 -26.68
C ALA A 663 7.86 16.88 -27.79
N PHE A 664 8.71 17.74 -28.36
CA PHE A 664 9.70 17.30 -29.32
C PHE A 664 10.69 16.32 -28.68
N ASN A 665 11.21 16.65 -27.49
CA ASN A 665 12.16 15.80 -26.78
C ASN A 665 11.54 14.44 -26.37
N ILE A 666 10.27 14.42 -25.94
CA ILE A 666 9.54 13.17 -25.67
C ILE A 666 9.40 12.35 -26.96
N MET A 667 8.90 12.95 -28.03
CA MET A 667 8.75 12.28 -29.32
C MET A 667 10.09 11.73 -29.83
N MET A 668 11.18 12.48 -29.63
CA MET A 668 12.55 12.19 -30.04
C MET A 668 13.36 11.36 -29.04
N SER A 669 12.75 10.82 -27.99
CA SER A 669 13.45 9.96 -27.04
C SER A 669 13.35 8.48 -27.47
N TYR A 670 14.16 7.62 -26.84
CA TYR A 670 14.16 6.17 -27.03
C TYR A 670 14.68 5.48 -25.75
N VAL A 671 14.44 4.17 -25.64
CA VAL A 671 15.02 3.34 -24.57
C VAL A 671 16.47 3.01 -24.91
N GLY A 672 17.38 3.20 -23.96
CA GLY A 672 18.80 2.91 -24.08
C GLY A 672 19.30 1.99 -22.95
N VAL A 673 20.56 1.58 -23.07
CA VAL A 673 21.31 0.84 -22.05
C VAL A 673 22.40 1.74 -21.50
N TYR A 674 22.47 1.88 -20.17
CA TYR A 674 23.41 2.78 -19.52
C TYR A 674 24.16 2.06 -18.40
N ARG A 675 25.50 2.16 -18.38
CA ARG A 675 26.29 1.78 -17.20
C ARG A 675 26.16 2.87 -16.15
N ILE A 676 25.86 2.48 -14.93
CA ILE A 676 25.54 3.40 -13.84
C ILE A 676 26.73 3.49 -12.88
N TYR A 677 27.18 4.71 -12.61
CA TYR A 677 28.28 4.99 -11.69
C TYR A 677 27.87 6.01 -10.63
N PRO A 678 28.25 5.82 -9.36
CA PRO A 678 28.07 6.83 -8.33
C PRO A 678 29.00 8.03 -8.56
N GLU A 679 28.48 9.25 -8.34
CA GLU A 679 29.27 10.50 -8.35
C GLU A 679 28.93 11.34 -7.11
N GLY A 680 29.93 11.71 -6.31
CA GLY A 680 29.73 12.56 -5.13
C GLY A 680 28.98 11.85 -4.00
N VAL A 681 27.96 12.50 -3.42
CA VAL A 681 27.19 11.98 -2.27
C VAL A 681 25.85 11.35 -2.72
N ASN A 682 25.05 12.07 -3.52
CA ASN A 682 23.72 11.62 -3.98
C ASN A 682 23.51 11.84 -5.50
N ARG A 683 24.52 11.58 -6.34
CA ARG A 683 24.38 11.72 -7.80
C ARG A 683 24.86 10.48 -8.53
N LEU A 684 24.35 10.32 -9.75
CA LEU A 684 24.71 9.23 -10.64
C LEU A 684 25.20 9.78 -11.98
N LEU A 685 26.12 9.04 -12.58
CA LEU A 685 26.57 9.20 -13.96
C LEU A 685 26.10 7.99 -14.75
N PHE A 686 25.51 8.26 -15.91
CA PHE A 686 25.08 7.23 -16.84
C PHE A 686 26.01 7.28 -18.05
N GLU A 687 26.71 6.19 -18.32
CA GLU A 687 27.50 6.00 -19.54
C GLU A 687 26.67 5.19 -20.54
N ASP A 688 26.39 5.76 -21.71
CA ASP A 688 25.68 5.04 -22.77
C ASP A 688 26.52 3.85 -23.26
N TYR A 689 25.93 2.66 -23.19
CA TYR A 689 26.61 1.40 -23.44
C TYR A 689 27.17 1.27 -24.87
N PHE A 690 26.53 1.93 -25.85
CA PHE A 690 26.90 1.80 -27.28
C PHE A 690 27.91 2.86 -27.73
N THR A 691 27.84 4.06 -27.15
CA THR A 691 28.64 5.21 -27.55
C THR A 691 29.78 5.54 -26.59
N GLY A 692 29.71 5.06 -25.35
CA GLY A 692 30.65 5.41 -24.27
C GLY A 692 30.51 6.85 -23.75
N ASN A 693 29.49 7.59 -24.21
CA ASN A 693 29.25 8.96 -23.77
C ASN A 693 28.70 8.97 -22.34
N THR A 694 29.27 9.82 -21.48
CA THR A 694 28.85 9.97 -20.09
C THR A 694 27.94 11.17 -19.89
N TYR A 695 26.87 10.97 -19.13
CA TYR A 695 25.85 11.98 -18.85
C TYR A 695 25.61 12.12 -17.36
N LYS A 696 25.51 13.37 -16.91
CA LYS A 696 25.01 13.68 -15.57
C LYS A 696 23.51 13.48 -15.57
N VAL A 697 23.01 12.68 -14.62
CA VAL A 697 21.58 12.42 -14.53
C VAL A 697 20.93 13.06 -13.31
N TYR A 698 19.66 13.40 -13.47
CA TYR A 698 18.74 13.81 -12.42
C TYR A 698 17.63 12.77 -12.35
N GLY A 699 17.20 12.40 -11.15
CA GLY A 699 16.14 11.43 -10.90
C GLY A 699 15.77 11.45 -9.43
N ASN A 700 14.65 10.82 -9.08
CA ASN A 700 14.19 10.75 -7.69
C ASN A 700 14.95 9.65 -6.92
N PHE A 701 16.26 9.83 -6.85
CA PHE A 701 17.19 8.93 -6.18
C PHE A 701 17.14 9.20 -4.68
N GLY A 702 16.87 8.18 -3.87
CA GLY A 702 16.85 8.31 -2.40
C GLY A 702 18.17 8.83 -1.82
N VAL A 703 18.17 9.22 -0.55
CA VAL A 703 19.35 9.79 0.12
C VAL A 703 20.52 8.80 0.20
N GLU A 704 20.24 7.49 0.08
CA GLU A 704 21.21 6.39 0.11
C GLU A 704 21.33 5.70 -1.27
N VAL A 705 21.17 6.44 -2.37
CA VAL A 705 21.16 5.82 -3.71
C VAL A 705 22.44 5.04 -4.02
N HIS A 706 23.58 5.42 -3.46
CA HIS A 706 24.85 4.70 -3.66
C HIS A 706 24.89 3.33 -3.00
N GLU A 707 24.15 3.12 -1.91
CA GLU A 707 24.13 1.83 -1.21
C GLU A 707 23.41 0.74 -2.01
N ASN A 708 22.50 1.17 -2.90
CA ASN A 708 21.68 0.29 -3.74
C ASN A 708 22.26 0.10 -5.15
N ILE A 709 23.45 0.62 -5.44
CA ILE A 709 24.04 0.62 -6.78
C ILE A 709 25.38 -0.09 -6.77
N ILE A 710 25.50 -1.10 -7.61
CA ILE A 710 26.77 -1.75 -7.93
C ILE A 710 27.39 -0.96 -9.10
N PRO A 711 28.55 -0.31 -8.94
CA PRO A 711 29.17 0.46 -10.01
C PRO A 711 29.37 -0.38 -11.28
N GLY A 712 28.88 0.13 -12.41
CA GLY A 712 28.92 -0.59 -13.69
C GLY A 712 27.70 -1.46 -13.99
N MET A 713 26.71 -1.54 -13.08
CA MET A 713 25.42 -2.18 -13.38
C MET A 713 24.72 -1.50 -14.56
N LEU A 714 23.91 -2.24 -15.31
CA LEU A 714 23.22 -1.71 -16.48
C LEU A 714 21.78 -1.30 -16.14
N GLY A 715 21.43 -0.06 -16.44
CA GLY A 715 20.08 0.47 -16.41
C GLY A 715 19.47 0.54 -17.80
N LEU A 716 18.25 0.02 -17.94
CA LEU A 716 17.45 0.09 -19.17
C LEU A 716 16.34 1.10 -18.97
N THR A 717 16.42 2.26 -19.63
CA THR A 717 15.43 3.33 -19.46
C THR A 717 15.48 4.34 -20.59
N ARG A 718 14.55 5.28 -20.59
CA ARG A 718 14.45 6.40 -21.51
C ARG A 718 14.89 7.67 -20.80
N LEU A 719 15.88 8.35 -21.36
CA LEU A 719 16.41 9.59 -20.81
C LEU A 719 15.84 10.80 -21.56
N LEU A 720 15.54 11.88 -20.82
CA LEU A 720 15.01 13.13 -21.36
C LEU A 720 15.97 14.30 -21.07
N PRO A 721 16.29 15.16 -22.05
CA PRO A 721 17.28 16.21 -21.84
C PRO A 721 16.78 17.38 -20.98
N LEU A 722 17.52 17.72 -19.92
CA LEU A 722 17.31 18.93 -19.11
C LEU A 722 18.26 20.08 -19.50
N GLY A 723 19.15 19.87 -20.47
CA GLY A 723 20.19 20.83 -20.85
C GLY A 723 21.55 20.16 -20.82
N ASP A 724 22.36 20.47 -19.81
CA ASP A 724 23.65 19.80 -19.53
C ASP A 724 23.49 18.46 -18.79
N LYS A 725 22.27 18.14 -18.36
CA LYS A 725 21.90 16.90 -17.68
C LYS A 725 20.78 16.16 -18.41
N LEU A 726 20.63 14.89 -18.07
CA LEU A 726 19.50 14.06 -18.50
C LEU A 726 18.61 13.72 -17.31
N TRP A 727 17.31 13.63 -17.52
CA TRP A 727 16.33 13.18 -16.55
C TRP A 727 16.05 11.70 -16.75
N VAL A 728 16.19 10.92 -15.67
CA VAL A 728 15.74 9.53 -15.59
C VAL A 728 14.27 9.53 -15.23
N ASN A 729 13.43 9.14 -16.18
CA ASN A 729 12.00 8.97 -15.98
C ASN A 729 11.67 7.48 -15.96
N GLU A 730 10.81 7.05 -15.03
CA GLU A 730 10.29 5.69 -15.01
C GLU A 730 9.50 5.40 -16.32
N PRO A 731 9.43 4.13 -16.77
CA PRO A 731 9.94 2.91 -16.13
C PRO A 731 11.44 2.65 -16.36
N MET A 732 12.05 1.84 -15.49
CA MET A 732 13.46 1.45 -15.56
C MET A 732 13.63 -0.02 -15.14
N PHE A 733 14.40 -0.79 -15.90
CA PHE A 733 14.92 -2.09 -15.45
C PHE A 733 16.38 -1.97 -15.06
N ILE A 734 16.79 -2.75 -14.07
CA ILE A 734 18.19 -2.97 -13.72
C ILE A 734 18.58 -4.38 -14.13
N VAL A 735 19.64 -4.51 -14.93
CA VAL A 735 20.24 -5.81 -15.23
C VAL A 735 21.20 -6.14 -14.10
N LEU A 736 20.88 -7.18 -13.33
CA LEU A 736 21.76 -7.66 -12.26
C LEU A 736 23.09 -8.17 -12.83
N PRO A 737 24.19 -8.11 -12.08
CA PRO A 737 25.51 -8.57 -12.54
C PRO A 737 25.49 -9.98 -13.16
N ASP A 738 24.80 -10.92 -12.52
CA ASP A 738 24.71 -12.32 -12.94
C ASP A 738 23.97 -12.53 -14.28
N LEU A 739 23.27 -11.50 -14.77
CA LEU A 739 22.51 -11.53 -16.01
C LEU A 739 23.22 -10.83 -17.16
N ILE A 740 24.30 -10.09 -16.91
CA ILE A 740 24.92 -9.24 -17.93
C ILE A 740 25.38 -10.08 -19.13
N GLU A 741 26.01 -11.24 -18.89
CA GLU A 741 26.45 -12.12 -19.98
C GLU A 741 25.28 -12.66 -20.82
N LEU A 742 24.20 -13.11 -20.16
CA LEU A 742 22.99 -13.58 -20.84
C LEU A 742 22.31 -12.44 -21.60
N PHE A 743 22.29 -11.25 -21.02
CA PHE A 743 21.73 -10.04 -21.63
C PHE A 743 22.50 -9.64 -22.88
N GLU A 744 23.83 -9.58 -22.81
CA GLU A 744 24.69 -9.24 -23.96
C GLU A 744 24.54 -10.26 -25.10
N LYS A 745 24.52 -11.56 -24.77
CA LYS A 745 24.27 -12.64 -25.73
C LYS A 745 22.93 -12.45 -26.44
N ASN A 746 21.83 -12.30 -25.68
CA ASN A 746 20.48 -12.17 -26.25
C ASN A 746 20.30 -10.86 -27.02
N LEU A 747 20.90 -9.78 -26.53
CA LEU A 747 20.91 -8.50 -27.22
C LEU A 747 21.64 -8.62 -28.56
N GLN A 748 22.83 -9.23 -28.60
CA GLN A 748 23.58 -9.41 -29.85
C GLN A 748 22.77 -10.17 -30.90
N ILE A 749 22.11 -11.27 -30.51
CA ILE A 749 21.24 -12.06 -31.41
C ILE A 749 20.11 -11.18 -31.97
N LEU A 750 19.40 -10.43 -31.12
CA LEU A 750 18.29 -9.58 -31.56
C LEU A 750 18.74 -8.39 -32.42
N LEU A 751 19.98 -7.92 -32.27
CA LEU A 751 20.52 -6.83 -33.09
C LEU A 751 20.98 -7.29 -34.48
N GLU A 752 21.26 -8.58 -34.69
CA GLU A 752 21.59 -9.12 -36.02
C GLU A 752 20.43 -8.92 -37.01
N ASP A 753 19.18 -9.03 -36.53
CA ASP A 753 17.96 -8.78 -37.31
C ASP A 753 17.77 -7.31 -37.71
N LEU A 754 18.54 -6.39 -37.11
CA LEU A 754 18.53 -4.95 -37.37
C LEU A 754 19.70 -4.47 -38.24
N HIS A 755 20.36 -5.35 -38.99
CA HIS A 755 21.40 -4.97 -39.97
C HIS A 755 20.85 -5.01 -41.42
N PRO A 756 21.20 -4.04 -42.30
CA PRO A 756 22.00 -2.84 -42.11
C PRO A 756 21.13 -1.58 -41.96
N PHE A 757 21.14 -0.96 -40.78
CA PHE A 757 20.50 0.32 -40.52
C PHE A 757 21.52 1.33 -39.99
N ASP A 758 21.29 2.62 -40.23
CA ASP A 758 22.15 3.70 -39.75
C ASP A 758 22.01 3.82 -38.22
N PRO A 759 23.09 3.63 -37.44
CA PRO A 759 23.03 3.68 -35.97
C PRO A 759 22.70 5.07 -35.43
N THR A 760 22.71 6.10 -36.27
CA THR A 760 22.31 7.47 -35.94
C THR A 760 20.86 7.79 -36.33
N ASP A 761 20.19 6.91 -37.09
CA ASP A 761 18.78 7.07 -37.44
C ASP A 761 17.89 6.86 -36.21
N PHE A 762 17.02 7.83 -35.99
CA PHE A 762 16.09 7.82 -34.89
C PHE A 762 15.08 6.66 -34.93
N ILE A 763 14.68 6.22 -36.12
CA ILE A 763 13.79 5.06 -36.28
C ILE A 763 14.52 3.79 -35.82
N TYR A 764 15.79 3.65 -36.18
CA TYR A 764 16.64 2.56 -35.71
C TYR A 764 16.79 2.57 -34.19
N LEU A 765 17.06 3.73 -33.57
CA LEU A 765 17.23 3.85 -32.12
C LEU A 765 15.99 3.43 -31.33
N LYS A 766 14.78 3.74 -31.83
CA LYS A 766 13.52 3.24 -31.25
C LYS A 766 13.39 1.73 -31.36
N LYS A 767 13.69 1.16 -32.53
CA LYS A 767 13.59 -0.30 -32.74
C LYS A 767 14.63 -1.05 -31.90
N ARG A 768 15.83 -0.49 -31.74
CA ARG A 768 16.85 -0.98 -30.81
C ARG A 768 16.35 -0.97 -29.37
N GLY A 769 15.66 0.09 -28.96
CA GLY A 769 15.02 0.18 -27.64
C GLY A 769 14.05 -0.97 -27.34
N GLU A 770 13.25 -1.38 -28.32
CA GLU A 770 12.38 -2.56 -28.22
C GLU A 770 13.19 -3.85 -28.03
N MET A 771 14.26 -4.04 -28.81
CA MET A 771 15.12 -5.23 -28.70
C MET A 771 15.85 -5.29 -27.35
N ILE A 772 16.24 -4.14 -26.78
CA ILE A 772 16.85 -4.06 -25.44
C ILE A 772 15.91 -4.63 -24.38
N ILE A 773 14.63 -4.22 -24.39
CA ILE A 773 13.64 -4.73 -23.42
C ILE A 773 13.40 -6.22 -23.63
N ARG A 774 13.26 -6.68 -24.88
CA ARG A 774 13.11 -8.11 -25.20
C ARG A 774 14.31 -8.95 -24.73
N ALA A 775 15.53 -8.46 -24.93
CA ALA A 775 16.75 -9.14 -24.49
C ALA A 775 16.74 -9.36 -22.97
N HIS A 776 16.35 -8.35 -22.20
CA HIS A 776 16.26 -8.47 -20.74
C HIS A 776 15.27 -9.53 -20.29
N ILE A 777 14.07 -9.56 -20.88
CA ILE A 777 13.06 -10.58 -20.54
C ILE A 777 13.56 -11.97 -20.94
N LEU A 778 14.14 -12.16 -22.13
CA LEU A 778 14.71 -13.45 -22.52
C LEU A 778 15.78 -13.94 -21.55
N SER A 779 16.64 -13.03 -21.07
CA SER A 779 17.69 -13.36 -20.10
C SER A 779 17.13 -13.76 -18.73
N MET A 780 16.05 -13.11 -18.26
CA MET A 780 15.31 -13.55 -17.06
C MET A 780 14.80 -14.98 -17.20
N GLN A 781 14.17 -15.29 -18.33
CA GLN A 781 13.59 -16.61 -18.59
C GLN A 781 14.66 -17.69 -18.70
N GLU A 782 15.79 -17.39 -19.35
CA GLU A 782 16.92 -18.31 -19.46
C GLU A 782 17.56 -18.56 -18.09
N LEU A 783 17.67 -17.54 -17.23
CA LEU A 783 18.16 -17.70 -15.86
C LEU A 783 17.23 -18.60 -15.03
N GLU A 784 15.92 -18.37 -15.07
CA GLU A 784 14.96 -19.23 -14.36
C GLU A 784 15.01 -20.67 -14.87
N GLN A 785 15.05 -20.86 -16.19
CA GLN A 785 15.16 -22.20 -16.77
C GLN A 785 16.46 -22.90 -16.34
N ASN A 786 17.58 -22.18 -16.29
CA ASN A 786 18.85 -22.70 -15.81
C ASN A 786 18.79 -23.08 -14.32
N ALA A 787 18.13 -22.26 -13.49
CA ALA A 787 17.92 -22.55 -12.07
C ALA A 787 17.04 -23.80 -11.87
N VAL A 788 15.92 -23.92 -12.60
CA VAL A 788 15.05 -25.10 -12.59
C VAL A 788 15.80 -26.34 -13.06
N ASN A 789 16.59 -26.24 -14.13
CA ASN A 789 17.42 -27.34 -14.63
C ASN A 789 18.45 -27.77 -13.57
N LEU A 790 19.04 -26.82 -12.85
CA LEU A 790 20.02 -27.09 -11.80
C LEU A 790 19.36 -27.75 -10.57
N MET A 791 18.15 -27.32 -10.18
CA MET A 791 17.37 -27.94 -9.10
C MET A 791 16.94 -29.38 -9.43
N ASN A 792 16.67 -29.67 -10.71
CA ASN A 792 16.27 -31.01 -11.16
C ASN A 792 17.42 -32.01 -11.30
N GLN A 793 18.69 -31.59 -11.10
CA GLN A 793 19.83 -32.50 -11.11
C GLN A 793 19.95 -33.28 -9.77
N PRO A 794 20.45 -34.53 -9.78
CA PRO A 794 20.67 -35.29 -8.55
C PRO A 794 21.64 -34.58 -7.58
N LEU A 795 21.50 -34.87 -6.28
CA LEU A 795 22.41 -34.40 -5.24
C LEU A 795 23.77 -35.03 -5.52
N GLN A 796 24.74 -34.22 -5.95
CA GLN A 796 26.11 -34.65 -6.23
C GLN A 796 26.85 -34.89 -4.90
N ILE A 797 26.54 -36.00 -4.23
CA ILE A 797 27.14 -36.40 -2.95
C ILE A 797 27.83 -37.74 -3.06
N ASP A 798 28.91 -37.88 -2.31
CA ASP A 798 29.66 -39.12 -2.20
C ASP A 798 28.98 -40.07 -1.22
N TRP A 799 28.77 -41.30 -1.70
CA TRP A 799 28.18 -42.38 -0.92
C TRP A 799 29.24 -43.43 -0.61
N TYR A 800 29.20 -43.96 0.61
CA TYR A 800 30.12 -45.01 1.05
C TYR A 800 29.32 -46.18 1.60
N ARG A 801 29.83 -47.40 1.41
CA ARG A 801 29.22 -48.62 1.93
C ARG A 801 30.20 -49.50 2.68
N ALA A 802 29.69 -50.24 3.67
CA ALA A 802 30.37 -51.33 4.35
C ALA A 802 29.43 -52.53 4.49
N GLY A 803 29.93 -53.74 4.21
CA GLY A 803 29.15 -54.96 4.38
C GLY A 803 28.93 -55.30 5.87
N ILE A 804 27.76 -55.84 6.20
CA ILE A 804 27.42 -56.32 7.54
C ILE A 804 26.79 -57.71 7.50
N ILE A 805 26.98 -58.45 8.59
CA ILE A 805 26.51 -59.85 8.71
C ILE A 805 25.27 -59.94 9.62
N ASN A 806 25.12 -59.02 10.58
CA ASN A 806 24.06 -59.07 11.60
C ASN A 806 23.35 -57.71 11.71
N TYR A 807 22.33 -57.50 10.87
CA TYR A 807 21.51 -56.29 10.85
C TYR A 807 20.90 -55.93 12.22
N PRO A 808 20.20 -56.84 12.94
CA PRO A 808 19.60 -56.51 14.24
C PRO A 808 20.61 -56.03 15.28
N LEU A 809 21.82 -56.61 15.28
CA LEU A 809 22.89 -56.23 16.20
C LEU A 809 23.47 -54.85 15.86
N VAL A 810 23.71 -54.56 14.57
CA VAL A 810 24.20 -53.24 14.14
C VAL A 810 23.21 -52.14 14.49
N VAL A 811 21.92 -52.37 14.22
CA VAL A 811 20.86 -51.41 14.56
C VAL A 811 20.80 -51.18 16.07
N SER A 812 20.82 -52.23 16.90
CA SER A 812 20.75 -52.06 18.35
C SER A 812 21.94 -51.31 18.93
N LEU A 813 23.15 -51.52 18.40
CA LEU A 813 24.36 -50.81 18.82
C LEU A 813 24.35 -49.33 18.42
N LEU A 814 23.89 -49.00 17.21
CA LEU A 814 23.76 -47.60 16.78
C LEU A 814 22.71 -46.86 17.63
N LYS A 815 21.59 -47.50 17.97
CA LYS A 815 20.56 -46.93 18.85
C LYS A 815 21.07 -46.61 20.26
N GLN A 816 22.03 -47.37 20.77
CA GLN A 816 22.60 -47.13 22.10
C GLN A 816 23.54 -45.91 22.12
N ASN A 817 24.00 -45.44 20.96
CA ASN A 817 24.90 -44.31 20.85
C ASN A 817 24.13 -43.01 20.63
N ARG A 818 24.25 -42.06 21.58
CA ARG A 818 23.54 -40.76 21.58
C ARG A 818 23.81 -39.88 20.36
N LYS A 819 24.83 -40.19 19.55
CA LYS A 819 25.14 -39.44 18.32
C LYS A 819 24.27 -39.82 17.13
N PHE A 820 23.54 -40.94 17.19
CA PHE A 820 22.74 -41.47 16.09
C PHE A 820 21.25 -41.43 16.45
N ASN A 821 20.51 -40.52 15.81
CA ASN A 821 19.07 -40.39 15.99
C ASN A 821 18.36 -41.22 14.93
N ILE A 822 17.43 -42.08 15.35
CA ILE A 822 16.64 -42.91 14.42
C ILE A 822 15.69 -42.00 13.64
N ILE A 823 15.58 -42.24 12.34
CA ILE A 823 14.60 -41.58 11.47
C ILE A 823 13.45 -42.54 11.15
N THR A 824 13.77 -43.66 10.49
CA THR A 824 12.79 -44.70 10.16
C THR A 824 13.33 -46.07 10.55
N GLU A 825 12.46 -46.91 11.08
CA GLU A 825 12.76 -48.31 11.40
C GLU A 825 11.77 -49.24 10.71
N ASN A 826 12.29 -50.13 9.88
CA ASN A 826 11.54 -51.19 9.21
C ASN A 826 12.26 -52.54 9.36
N PRO A 827 11.56 -53.68 9.20
CA PRO A 827 12.17 -55.01 9.33
C PRO A 827 13.31 -55.31 8.33
N ARG A 828 13.44 -54.50 7.27
CA ARG A 828 14.44 -54.67 6.19
C ARG A 828 15.44 -53.51 6.09
N MET A 829 15.18 -52.40 6.75
CA MET A 829 16.03 -51.21 6.71
C MET A 829 15.78 -50.30 7.90
N THR A 830 16.83 -49.67 8.42
CA THR A 830 16.74 -48.62 9.44
C THR A 830 17.64 -47.47 9.04
N SER A 831 17.15 -46.23 9.15
CA SER A 831 17.90 -45.02 8.86
C SER A 831 18.14 -44.17 10.11
N PHE A 832 19.28 -43.47 10.13
CA PHE A 832 19.70 -42.60 11.23
C PHE A 832 20.28 -41.29 10.70
N VAL A 833 20.10 -40.20 11.46
CA VAL A 833 20.93 -38.99 11.35
C VAL A 833 22.04 -39.07 12.38
N TRP A 834 23.29 -38.97 11.94
CA TRP A 834 24.42 -38.71 12.83
C TRP A 834 24.54 -37.22 13.07
N THR A 835 24.69 -36.84 14.34
CA THR A 835 24.94 -35.45 14.73
C THR A 835 26.12 -35.39 15.70
N ASN A 836 26.98 -34.40 15.52
CA ASN A 836 28.08 -34.13 16.42
C ASN A 836 28.38 -32.63 16.45
N TYR A 837 28.66 -32.09 17.64
CA TYR A 837 28.99 -30.68 17.81
C TYR A 837 30.47 -30.55 18.16
N ASN A 838 31.18 -29.69 17.45
CA ASN A 838 32.58 -29.35 17.73
C ASN A 838 32.69 -27.81 17.83
N VAL A 839 33.35 -27.29 18.86
CA VAL A 839 33.48 -25.85 19.10
C VAL A 839 34.33 -25.17 18.02
N SER A 840 35.19 -25.94 17.33
CA SER A 840 36.06 -25.44 16.26
C SER A 840 35.58 -25.75 14.84
N GLN A 841 34.55 -26.57 14.67
CA GLN A 841 34.00 -26.99 13.38
C GLN A 841 32.49 -27.07 13.55
N PHE A 842 31.76 -26.19 12.87
CA PHE A 842 30.29 -26.08 12.84
C PHE A 842 29.54 -27.42 12.90
N TYR A 843 28.24 -27.41 13.23
CA TYR A 843 27.40 -28.63 13.38
C TYR A 843 27.71 -29.70 12.32
N GLN A 844 28.20 -30.87 12.78
CA GLN A 844 28.53 -32.00 11.91
C GLN A 844 27.34 -32.93 11.81
N TRP A 845 27.00 -33.35 10.59
CA TRP A 845 25.96 -34.35 10.40
C TRP A 845 26.17 -35.21 9.16
N GLY A 846 25.48 -36.34 9.14
CA GLY A 846 25.53 -37.34 8.08
C GLY A 846 24.34 -38.27 8.15
N TYR A 847 24.07 -38.94 7.05
CA TYR A 847 22.96 -39.88 6.93
C TYR A 847 23.50 -41.31 6.92
N VAL A 848 22.85 -42.20 7.70
CA VAL A 848 23.14 -43.63 7.74
C VAL A 848 21.90 -44.39 7.30
N LEU A 849 22.07 -45.33 6.38
CA LEU A 849 21.08 -46.32 6.01
C LEU A 849 21.64 -47.72 6.24
N VAL A 850 21.05 -48.45 7.19
CA VAL A 850 21.40 -49.84 7.48
C VAL A 850 20.39 -50.75 6.78
N THR A 851 20.87 -51.67 5.96
CA THR A 851 20.06 -52.71 5.30
C THR A 851 20.49 -54.09 5.80
N ASN A 852 19.83 -55.16 5.35
CA ASN A 852 20.19 -56.52 5.78
C ASN A 852 21.64 -56.93 5.49
N GLU A 853 22.27 -56.33 4.47
CA GLU A 853 23.59 -56.76 3.96
C GLU A 853 24.67 -55.67 4.05
N GLU A 854 24.28 -54.38 4.08
CA GLU A 854 25.21 -53.26 4.04
C GLU A 854 24.75 -52.06 4.90
N ILE A 855 25.73 -51.31 5.41
CA ILE A 855 25.57 -49.95 5.92
C ILE A 855 26.01 -48.99 4.81
N ILE A 856 25.12 -48.07 4.44
CA ILE A 856 25.39 -47.00 3.48
C ILE A 856 25.43 -45.68 4.25
N ILE A 857 26.42 -44.84 3.98
CA ILE A 857 26.58 -43.53 4.62
C ILE A 857 26.88 -42.44 3.60
N THR A 858 26.52 -41.22 3.96
CA THR A 858 26.93 -40.01 3.24
C THR A 858 26.97 -38.81 4.19
N THR A 859 27.75 -37.81 3.83
CA THR A 859 27.83 -36.51 4.53
C THR A 859 27.70 -35.39 3.50
N PRO A 860 27.11 -34.24 3.88
CA PRO A 860 27.17 -33.05 3.03
C PRO A 860 28.62 -32.66 2.70
N PRO A 861 28.85 -31.97 1.56
CA PRO A 861 30.16 -31.39 1.26
C PRO A 861 30.67 -30.54 2.42
N GLY A 862 31.97 -30.63 2.72
CA GLY A 862 32.59 -29.89 3.83
C GLY A 862 32.43 -30.49 5.23
N LYS A 863 31.61 -31.54 5.43
CA LYS A 863 31.46 -32.22 6.72
C LYS A 863 32.47 -33.37 6.90
N ASP A 864 32.85 -33.65 8.15
CA ASP A 864 33.94 -34.57 8.50
C ASP A 864 33.51 -36.05 8.42
N LEU A 865 33.66 -36.62 7.21
CA LEU A 865 33.39 -38.02 6.92
C LEU A 865 34.29 -38.98 7.74
N ASP A 866 35.56 -38.64 7.96
CA ASP A 866 36.50 -39.50 8.69
C ASP A 866 36.08 -39.65 10.15
N LYS A 867 35.66 -38.53 10.76
CA LYS A 867 35.10 -38.53 12.11
C LYS A 867 33.79 -39.32 12.19
N PHE A 868 32.91 -39.17 11.20
CA PHE A 868 31.68 -39.93 11.11
C PHE A 868 31.94 -41.44 11.04
N ILE A 869 32.84 -41.89 10.16
CA ILE A 869 33.27 -43.29 10.05
C ILE A 869 33.87 -43.79 11.37
N LYS A 870 34.70 -42.96 12.04
CA LYS A 870 35.29 -43.29 13.34
C LYS A 870 34.23 -43.46 14.43
N ASP A 871 33.20 -42.61 14.45
CA ASP A 871 32.11 -42.70 15.42
C ASP A 871 31.25 -43.96 15.18
N ILE A 872 30.99 -44.35 13.92
CA ILE A 872 30.34 -45.63 13.59
C ILE A 872 31.19 -46.80 14.07
N ARG A 873 32.48 -46.83 13.76
CA ARG A 873 33.40 -47.88 14.22
C ARG A 873 33.45 -47.97 15.75
N THR A 874 33.39 -46.83 16.44
CA THR A 874 33.39 -46.79 17.91
C THR A 874 32.09 -47.37 18.48
N ALA A 875 30.94 -47.08 17.86
CA ALA A 875 29.67 -47.68 18.26
C ALA A 875 29.67 -49.22 18.11
N LEU A 876 30.36 -49.73 17.08
CA LEU A 876 30.43 -51.16 16.75
C LEU A 876 31.59 -51.90 17.46
N LYS A 877 32.51 -51.17 18.10
CA LYS A 877 33.75 -51.72 18.69
C LYS A 877 33.50 -52.69 19.85
N ASN A 878 32.38 -52.55 20.56
CA ASN A 878 32.10 -53.38 21.74
C ASN A 878 31.84 -54.86 21.41
N GLU A 879 31.62 -55.21 20.13
CA GLU A 879 31.25 -56.55 19.67
C GLU A 879 32.19 -57.11 18.58
N ASP A 880 33.43 -56.57 18.47
CA ASP A 880 34.43 -56.96 17.46
C ASP A 880 33.96 -56.87 15.98
N ILE A 881 32.96 -56.02 15.70
CA ILE A 881 32.48 -55.79 14.33
C ILE A 881 33.39 -54.77 13.63
N VAL A 882 34.19 -55.24 12.68
CA VAL A 882 35.06 -54.38 11.85
C VAL A 882 34.37 -54.00 10.54
N VAL A 883 34.00 -52.72 10.41
CA VAL A 883 33.45 -52.16 9.17
C VAL A 883 34.49 -51.33 8.40
N ALA A 884 34.67 -51.68 7.12
CA ALA A 884 35.52 -50.98 6.18
C ALA A 884 34.67 -50.32 5.10
N PHE A 885 34.51 -48.99 5.18
CA PHE A 885 33.78 -48.21 4.20
C PHE A 885 34.57 -48.05 2.90
N ARG A 886 33.89 -48.22 1.76
CA ARG A 886 34.41 -48.00 0.41
C ARG A 886 33.42 -47.15 -0.37
N PRO A 887 33.86 -46.36 -1.37
CA PRO A 887 32.94 -45.65 -2.27
C PRO A 887 31.88 -46.60 -2.86
N LEU A 888 30.64 -46.12 -2.93
CA LEU A 888 29.51 -46.87 -3.45
C LEU A 888 29.49 -46.78 -4.97
N GLU A 889 30.10 -47.77 -5.63
CA GLU A 889 29.98 -47.94 -7.08
C GLU A 889 28.68 -48.72 -7.40
N THR A 890 27.65 -48.03 -7.89
CA THR A 890 26.38 -48.65 -8.27
C THR A 890 25.70 -47.94 -9.44
N SER A 891 24.60 -48.52 -9.96
CA SER A 891 23.86 -47.94 -11.08
C SER A 891 23.16 -46.64 -10.68
N PHE A 892 23.02 -45.73 -11.65
CA PHE A 892 22.32 -44.45 -11.47
C PHE A 892 20.93 -44.62 -10.84
N TYR A 893 20.19 -45.65 -11.26
CA TYR A 893 18.87 -45.97 -10.72
C TYR A 893 18.90 -46.36 -9.22
N LYS A 894 19.91 -47.13 -8.77
CA LYS A 894 20.03 -47.48 -7.34
C LYS A 894 20.45 -46.25 -6.51
N LEU A 895 21.34 -45.40 -7.04
CA LEU A 895 21.70 -44.12 -6.40
C LEU A 895 20.49 -43.19 -6.24
N GLN A 896 19.70 -43.02 -7.30
CA GLN A 896 18.50 -42.18 -7.26
C GLN A 896 17.49 -42.66 -6.20
N LYS A 897 17.31 -43.98 -6.05
CA LYS A 897 16.46 -44.54 -4.99
C LYS A 897 16.98 -44.27 -3.58
N ILE A 898 18.29 -44.40 -3.38
CA ILE A 898 18.92 -44.12 -2.07
C ILE A 898 18.77 -42.61 -1.75
N GLN A 899 18.97 -41.75 -2.74
CA GLN A 899 18.83 -40.31 -2.60
C GLN A 899 17.37 -39.89 -2.32
N GLN A 900 16.39 -40.44 -3.06
CA GLN A 900 14.97 -40.22 -2.79
C GLN A 900 14.60 -40.63 -1.37
N ARG A 901 15.18 -41.75 -0.90
CA ARG A 901 14.96 -42.21 0.47
C ARG A 901 15.55 -41.25 1.50
N LEU A 902 16.77 -40.74 1.26
CA LEU A 902 17.38 -39.72 2.11
C LEU A 902 16.49 -38.47 2.21
N VAL A 903 15.93 -37.98 1.10
CA VAL A 903 15.03 -36.82 1.08
C VAL A 903 13.76 -37.11 1.88
N GLN A 904 13.11 -38.25 1.65
CA GLN A 904 11.92 -38.66 2.39
C GLN A 904 12.18 -38.71 3.90
N ASP A 905 13.25 -39.40 4.31
CA ASP A 905 13.60 -39.61 5.71
C ASP A 905 13.94 -38.26 6.38
N LEU A 906 14.74 -37.41 5.72
CA LEU A 906 15.08 -36.09 6.26
C LEU A 906 13.87 -35.15 6.33
N ALA A 907 12.95 -35.19 5.37
CA ALA A 907 11.75 -34.36 5.38
C ALA A 907 10.85 -34.68 6.59
N GLU A 908 10.61 -35.96 6.84
CA GLU A 908 9.84 -36.41 8.01
C GLU A 908 10.56 -36.08 9.32
N TYR A 909 11.87 -36.29 9.38
CA TYR A 909 12.68 -35.99 10.55
C TYR A 909 12.70 -34.49 10.88
N PHE A 910 12.89 -33.62 9.88
CA PHE A 910 12.94 -32.17 10.06
C PHE A 910 11.58 -31.56 10.36
N ASN A 911 10.49 -32.08 9.80
CA ASN A 911 9.14 -31.66 10.17
C ASN A 911 8.86 -31.90 11.66
N ASN A 912 9.39 -32.99 12.21
CA ASN A 912 9.28 -33.31 13.64
C ASN A 912 10.34 -32.60 14.52
N ASN A 913 11.37 -32.01 13.93
CA ASN A 913 12.51 -31.38 14.63
C ASN A 913 12.96 -30.06 13.97
N PRO A 914 12.11 -29.01 13.96
CA PRO A 914 12.39 -27.77 13.23
C PRO A 914 13.62 -27.00 13.75
N ASN A 915 13.91 -27.06 15.05
CA ASN A 915 15.09 -26.42 15.61
C ASN A 915 16.40 -27.05 15.08
N LEU A 916 16.38 -28.36 14.79
CA LEU A 916 17.52 -29.07 14.23
C LEU A 916 17.65 -28.84 12.72
N SER A 917 16.56 -28.65 11.99
CA SER A 917 16.62 -28.36 10.55
C SER A 917 17.34 -27.04 10.27
N LEU A 918 17.03 -25.99 11.05
CA LEU A 918 17.69 -24.69 10.95
C LEU A 918 19.20 -24.77 11.24
N ALA A 919 19.61 -25.64 12.18
CA ALA A 919 21.01 -25.83 12.53
C ALA A 919 21.78 -26.66 11.48
N LEU A 920 21.14 -27.67 10.87
CA LEU A 920 21.79 -28.62 9.96
C LEU A 920 21.74 -28.20 8.48
N LEU A 921 20.79 -27.34 8.09
CA LEU A 921 20.64 -26.82 6.71
C LEU A 921 21.32 -25.46 6.49
N ARG A 922 22.13 -25.00 7.44
CA ARG A 922 22.93 -23.78 7.31
C ARG A 922 24.25 -24.08 6.58
N GLN A 923 24.63 -23.20 5.65
CA GLN A 923 25.96 -23.22 5.01
C GLN A 923 27.03 -22.79 6.02
N ASP A 924 28.11 -23.56 6.09
CA ASP A 924 29.28 -23.26 6.90
C ASP A 924 30.21 -22.31 6.14
N GLU A 925 30.91 -21.43 6.88
CA GLU A 925 32.04 -20.68 6.34
C GLU A 925 33.25 -21.61 6.27
N LEU A 926 33.65 -22.03 5.05
CA LEU A 926 34.77 -22.95 4.85
C LEU A 926 35.99 -22.19 4.30
N PRO A 927 37.23 -22.61 4.65
CA PRO A 927 38.44 -21.97 4.13
C PRO A 927 38.70 -22.23 2.63
N ASP A 928 37.94 -23.14 2.02
CA ASP A 928 38.00 -23.49 0.60
C ASP A 928 36.72 -22.99 -0.08
N GLU A 929 36.85 -21.93 -0.88
CA GLU A 929 35.73 -21.27 -1.57
C GLU A 929 34.98 -22.22 -2.52
N GLU A 930 35.68 -23.17 -3.15
CA GLU A 930 35.04 -24.14 -4.06
C GLU A 930 34.19 -25.14 -3.26
N LEU A 931 34.72 -25.62 -2.13
CA LEU A 931 34.01 -26.54 -1.24
C LEU A 931 32.82 -25.85 -0.54
N GLU A 932 32.96 -24.59 -0.16
CA GLU A 932 31.89 -23.75 0.38
C GLU A 932 30.75 -23.60 -0.64
N TRP A 933 31.09 -23.28 -1.89
CA TRP A 933 30.12 -23.15 -2.98
C TRP A 933 29.41 -24.49 -3.28
N GLN A 934 30.14 -25.60 -3.30
CA GLN A 934 29.56 -26.94 -3.45
C GLN A 934 28.60 -27.29 -2.30
N GLN A 935 28.93 -26.93 -1.06
CA GLN A 935 28.05 -27.11 0.09
C GLN A 935 26.78 -26.25 -0.04
N GLY A 936 26.91 -24.99 -0.47
CA GLY A 936 25.76 -24.10 -0.72
C GLY A 936 24.80 -24.66 -1.76
N ILE A 937 25.31 -25.12 -2.91
CA ILE A 937 24.49 -25.76 -3.96
C ILE A 937 23.80 -27.01 -3.43
N PHE A 938 24.53 -27.86 -2.70
CA PHE A 938 23.97 -29.07 -2.12
C PHE A 938 22.79 -28.76 -1.18
N LEU A 939 22.96 -27.79 -0.28
CA LEU A 939 21.94 -27.40 0.69
C LEU A 939 20.71 -26.78 0.02
N LEU A 940 20.90 -25.95 -1.00
CA LEU A 940 19.81 -25.38 -1.80
C LEU A 940 19.00 -26.47 -2.51
N LYS A 941 19.68 -27.41 -3.18
CA LYS A 941 19.03 -28.56 -3.84
C LYS A 941 18.30 -29.44 -2.83
N LEU A 942 18.92 -29.72 -1.69
CA LEU A 942 18.30 -30.53 -0.64
C LEU A 942 17.04 -29.83 -0.10
N GLY A 943 17.12 -28.53 0.21
CA GLY A 943 15.98 -27.73 0.67
C GLY A 943 14.81 -27.76 -0.32
N PHE A 944 15.07 -27.59 -1.62
CA PHE A 944 14.04 -27.69 -2.66
C PHE A 944 13.38 -29.06 -2.68
N LEU A 945 14.18 -30.14 -2.71
CA LEU A 945 13.66 -31.52 -2.73
C LEU A 945 12.86 -31.88 -1.48
N LEU A 946 13.25 -31.36 -0.30
CA LEU A 946 12.50 -31.54 0.94
C LEU A 946 11.13 -30.86 0.88
N MET A 947 11.07 -29.63 0.36
CA MET A 947 9.84 -28.86 0.23
C MET A 947 8.87 -29.50 -0.78
N ASP A 948 9.37 -29.88 -1.95
CA ASP A 948 8.60 -30.57 -2.99
C ASP A 948 7.98 -31.87 -2.46
N TYR A 949 8.74 -32.64 -1.67
CA TYR A 949 8.23 -33.84 -1.01
C TYR A 949 7.12 -33.53 0.01
N ILE A 950 7.31 -32.51 0.86
CA ILE A 950 6.31 -32.09 1.86
C ILE A 950 5.02 -31.60 1.20
N GLU A 951 5.12 -30.84 0.10
CA GLU A 951 3.98 -30.35 -0.68
C GLU A 951 3.22 -31.51 -1.33
N SER A 952 3.92 -32.47 -1.94
CA SER A 952 3.29 -33.67 -2.52
C SER A 952 2.50 -34.50 -1.49
N ILE A 953 2.97 -34.58 -0.25
CA ILE A 953 2.25 -35.25 0.85
C ILE A 953 0.96 -34.51 1.18
N LYS A 954 0.97 -33.16 1.21
CA LYS A 954 -0.22 -32.34 1.48
C LYS A 954 -1.27 -32.49 0.38
N GLU A 955 -0.86 -32.57 -0.88
CA GLU A 955 -1.78 -32.81 -2.01
C GLU A 955 -2.40 -34.21 -2.01
N THR A 956 -1.66 -35.23 -1.55
CA THR A 956 -2.21 -36.61 -1.46
C THR A 956 -3.09 -36.87 -0.23
N ASN A 957 -3.05 -36.00 0.78
CA ASN A 957 -3.86 -36.09 2.00
C ASN A 957 -5.11 -35.19 1.98
N ASN A 958 -5.25 -34.33 0.97
CA ASN A 958 -6.47 -33.59 0.63
C ASN A 958 -7.21 -34.31 -0.51
#